data_AF-A0A1G1L038-F1
#
_entry.id   AF-A0A1G1L038-F1
#
_cell.length_a   1.000
_cell.length_b   1.000
_cell.length_c   1.000
_cell.angle_alpha   90.00
_cell.angle_beta   90.00
_cell.angle_gamma   90.00
#
_symmetry.space_group_name_H-M   'P 1'
#
loop_
_entity.id
_entity.type
_entity.pdbx_description
1 polymer ?
#
loop_
_entity_poly.entity_id
_entity_poly.type
_entity_poly.pdbx_seq_one_letter_code
_entity_poly.pdbx_strand_id
1 'polypeptide(L)'
;MKVFRLLFFISIFSLAIFSRQVSAAEATPPKTAIQPADPKQDEINKLLDEIEKRGVLYFVEERNPENGLIRDWGWNTSGDSNAPATMAGTGFALTAYGIGVERGWLNRGQAIDMTRTALRFLKEKVPTEHGFFYHFLSMDQGQPTNGSEVSTIDTVLAAAGILFASQYFNDPEIKTLASEILDRIDWPWMLDGRKTFSLAWNPGGRSGGRFSKLRWERYDESTLLYMMAFGAEKNPIDAAVWKSIHRPVGSYGGHRAIMSPPLFTHQYPHCWLDFRNKNDGYADYFQNSVEASLAQQAFAEDHQKEFKAYNRAAWGFTAAEGPDGYKAYGGPPGWPTHDGTVVTTGCVSSMPFVPQESIECAQYMHQHLKGKIWGRYGFSDCYNVTRNYYSSKAFAINQGPMVIMVENYRTGLVWNVMNQLPYVKRAFERAGFREGTIKLPWPEAPVIEAIHLEQAMNIDGSDADWPKKAKAIKISVQQSSSGSVFDEKDLSAEFKFAWDQKNLYFYAIVQDDSMVLKQKKNEMIWKDDMIELFIDPDLNGLIWGSKKDFQLGFRLALDSDNVITWSWFKSKGDPSKNGSAVAKGKELSETSYAIEGAIKWKFIGKQGLRGNMIGISPSVHDSDSDRTEGKEDFFFRNEEKAGRFELARLRLT
;
A
#
# COMPACT_ATOMS: atom_id res chain seq x y z
N MET A 1 63.78 19.37 -21.33
CA MET A 1 64.70 18.59 -22.17
C MET A 1 63.89 18.03 -23.34
N LYS A 2 64.27 18.33 -24.61
CA LYS A 2 63.76 17.78 -25.90
C LYS A 2 62.26 17.37 -25.95
N VAL A 3 61.32 18.17 -26.48
CA VAL A 3 61.16 18.67 -27.87
C VAL A 3 61.15 17.55 -28.92
N PHE A 4 59.98 17.30 -29.51
CA PHE A 4 59.79 17.21 -30.97
C PHE A 4 58.38 17.71 -31.34
N ARG A 5 58.25 18.29 -32.54
CA ARG A 5 57.08 19.05 -33.06
C ARG A 5 56.98 18.81 -34.59
N LEU A 6 56.05 19.51 -35.28
CA LEU A 6 55.91 19.68 -36.75
C LEU A 6 55.24 18.50 -37.52
N LEU A 7 54.40 18.67 -38.57
CA LEU A 7 53.85 19.83 -39.35
C LEU A 7 52.29 19.73 -39.55
N PHE A 8 51.63 20.39 -40.52
CA PHE A 8 51.11 21.79 -40.49
C PHE A 8 50.60 22.30 -41.87
N PHE A 9 49.27 22.38 -42.15
CA PHE A 9 48.65 23.15 -43.28
C PHE A 9 47.12 23.35 -43.00
N ILE A 10 46.57 24.52 -42.63
CA ILE A 10 46.38 25.86 -43.27
C ILE A 10 45.24 25.96 -44.28
N SER A 11 44.19 26.73 -43.93
CA SER A 11 43.52 27.83 -44.69
C SER A 11 42.33 28.35 -43.87
N ILE A 12 42.40 29.50 -43.16
CA ILE A 12 42.23 30.89 -43.63
C ILE A 12 40.88 31.15 -44.33
N PHE A 13 39.92 31.75 -43.62
CA PHE A 13 39.46 33.14 -43.89
C PHE A 13 38.53 33.64 -42.78
N SER A 14 38.76 34.87 -42.30
CA SER A 14 37.81 35.62 -41.46
C SER A 14 36.99 36.55 -42.34
N LEU A 15 35.69 36.73 -42.10
CA LEU A 15 35.01 37.97 -42.50
C LEU A 15 33.78 38.33 -41.65
N ALA A 16 33.80 39.59 -41.19
CA ALA A 16 32.72 40.49 -40.82
C ALA A 16 31.32 39.94 -40.42
N ILE A 17 30.94 40.28 -39.18
CA ILE A 17 29.54 40.43 -38.77
C ILE A 17 28.89 41.58 -39.56
N PHE A 18 27.75 41.33 -40.18
CA PHE A 18 26.79 42.38 -40.53
C PHE A 18 25.37 41.92 -40.20
N SER A 19 24.66 42.73 -39.41
CA SER A 19 23.28 42.47 -39.02
C SER A 19 22.33 42.73 -40.20
N ARG A 20 21.43 41.78 -40.45
CA ARG A 20 20.19 42.01 -41.22
C ARG A 20 19.02 41.41 -40.46
N GLN A 21 18.07 42.25 -40.09
CA GLN A 21 16.71 41.80 -39.76
C GLN A 21 16.12 41.16 -41.01
N VAL A 22 15.47 40.01 -40.84
CA VAL A 22 14.58 39.42 -41.85
C VAL A 22 13.21 39.26 -41.20
N SER A 23 12.19 39.76 -41.89
CA SER A 23 10.79 39.70 -41.47
C SER A 23 10.31 38.25 -41.37
N ALA A 24 9.53 37.93 -40.33
CA ALA A 24 8.83 36.66 -40.24
C ALA A 24 7.64 36.67 -41.20
N ALA A 25 7.73 35.92 -42.30
CA ALA A 25 6.58 35.52 -43.09
C ALA A 25 6.00 34.21 -42.53
N GLU A 26 4.68 34.15 -42.37
CA GLU A 26 3.99 32.97 -41.85
C GLU A 26 4.15 31.77 -42.82
N ALA A 27 4.95 30.79 -42.44
CA ALA A 27 5.03 29.52 -43.14
C ALA A 27 3.90 28.59 -42.66
N THR A 28 2.88 28.39 -43.48
CA THR A 28 1.83 27.39 -43.22
C THR A 28 2.48 25.99 -43.19
N PRO A 29 2.28 25.17 -42.15
CA PRO A 29 2.85 23.83 -42.11
C PRO A 29 2.26 22.95 -43.22
N PRO A 30 3.05 22.06 -43.84
CA PRO A 30 2.56 21.19 -44.89
C PRO A 30 1.49 20.25 -44.33
N LYS A 31 0.38 20.08 -45.06
CA LYS A 31 -0.64 19.07 -44.74
C LYS A 31 -0.01 17.68 -44.87
N THR A 32 0.34 17.08 -43.74
CA THR A 32 0.76 15.68 -43.67
C THR A 32 -0.35 14.79 -44.25
N ALA A 33 -0.01 13.93 -45.20
CA ALA A 33 -0.96 12.94 -45.69
C ALA A 33 -1.36 12.02 -44.53
N ILE A 34 -2.66 11.80 -44.34
CA ILE A 34 -3.19 10.90 -43.32
C ILE A 34 -2.68 9.49 -43.65
N GLN A 35 -1.77 8.96 -42.83
CA GLN A 35 -1.41 7.55 -42.89
C GLN A 35 -2.65 6.73 -42.50
N PRO A 36 -2.96 5.63 -43.20
CA PRO A 36 -4.02 4.73 -42.76
C PRO A 36 -3.68 4.18 -41.38
N ALA A 37 -4.66 4.11 -40.49
CA ALA A 37 -4.47 3.64 -39.12
C ALA A 37 -4.03 2.16 -39.08
N ASP A 38 -3.21 1.80 -38.09
CA ASP A 38 -2.88 0.40 -37.82
C ASP A 38 -4.13 -0.32 -37.29
N PRO A 39 -4.64 -1.36 -37.97
CA PRO A 39 -5.84 -2.08 -37.53
C PRO A 39 -5.74 -2.64 -36.10
N LYS A 40 -4.53 -3.00 -35.62
CA LYS A 40 -4.35 -3.46 -34.23
C LYS A 40 -4.49 -2.33 -33.23
N GLN A 41 -3.96 -1.15 -33.54
CA GLN A 41 -4.11 0.03 -32.71
C GLN A 41 -5.57 0.49 -32.68
N ASP A 42 -6.30 0.39 -33.79
CA ASP A 42 -7.74 0.66 -33.85
C ASP A 42 -8.57 -0.30 -32.98
N GLU A 43 -8.22 -1.60 -32.92
CA GLU A 43 -8.87 -2.56 -32.03
C GLU A 43 -8.59 -2.27 -30.56
N ILE A 44 -7.35 -1.91 -30.20
CA ILE A 44 -6.99 -1.45 -28.85
C ILE A 44 -7.80 -0.21 -28.50
N ASN A 45 -7.80 0.82 -29.35
CA ASN A 45 -8.52 2.08 -29.12
C ASN A 45 -10.02 1.85 -28.92
N LYS A 46 -10.66 0.95 -29.69
CA LYS A 46 -12.08 0.57 -29.53
C LYS A 46 -12.35 -0.14 -28.20
N LEU A 47 -11.43 -0.99 -27.74
CA LEU A 47 -11.55 -1.65 -26.44
C LEU A 47 -11.45 -0.63 -25.30
N LEU A 48 -10.49 0.30 -25.37
CA LEU A 48 -10.33 1.35 -24.37
C LEU A 48 -11.55 2.30 -24.33
N ASP A 49 -12.03 2.74 -25.49
CA ASP A 49 -13.29 3.51 -25.63
C ASP A 49 -14.45 2.81 -24.93
N GLU A 50 -14.64 1.49 -25.15
CA GLU A 50 -15.74 0.75 -24.54
C GLU A 50 -15.56 0.49 -23.04
N ILE A 51 -14.32 0.34 -22.54
CA ILE A 51 -14.03 0.25 -21.09
C ILE A 51 -14.44 1.57 -20.41
N GLU A 52 -13.90 2.69 -20.88
CA GLU A 52 -14.19 4.02 -20.32
C GLU A 52 -15.69 4.35 -20.45
N LYS A 53 -16.30 4.14 -21.61
CA LYS A 53 -17.72 4.47 -21.87
C LYS A 53 -18.68 3.71 -20.98
N ARG A 54 -18.44 2.42 -20.76
CA ARG A 54 -19.28 1.59 -19.88
C ARG A 54 -19.02 1.87 -18.40
N GLY A 55 -17.78 2.24 -18.05
CA GLY A 55 -17.47 2.75 -16.72
C GLY A 55 -18.13 4.11 -16.43
N VAL A 56 -18.17 5.03 -17.40
CA VAL A 56 -18.96 6.27 -17.29
C VAL A 56 -20.46 5.96 -17.17
N LEU A 57 -20.97 4.98 -17.93
CA LEU A 57 -22.36 4.54 -17.85
C LEU A 57 -22.75 4.06 -16.43
N TYR A 58 -21.87 3.36 -15.72
CA TYR A 58 -22.08 2.99 -14.30
C TYR A 58 -22.46 4.22 -13.46
N PHE A 59 -21.65 5.28 -13.52
CA PHE A 59 -21.89 6.51 -12.75
C PHE A 59 -23.11 7.31 -13.24
N VAL A 60 -23.58 7.05 -14.46
CA VAL A 60 -24.80 7.67 -15.01
C VAL A 60 -26.07 6.93 -14.57
N GLU A 61 -26.03 5.59 -14.50
CA GLU A 61 -27.21 4.75 -14.24
C GLU A 61 -27.37 4.38 -12.76
N GLU A 62 -26.27 4.18 -12.01
CA GLU A 62 -26.29 3.87 -10.57
C GLU A 62 -26.35 5.13 -9.68
N ARG A 63 -26.64 6.30 -10.27
CA ARG A 63 -26.88 7.57 -9.59
C ARG A 63 -28.35 7.73 -9.23
N ASN A 64 -28.67 8.17 -8.00
CA ASN A 64 -29.99 8.73 -7.71
C ASN A 64 -30.11 10.12 -8.40
N PRO A 65 -31.04 10.30 -9.35
CA PRO A 65 -31.14 11.54 -10.14
C PRO A 65 -31.59 12.77 -9.32
N GLU A 66 -32.22 12.58 -8.15
CA GLU A 66 -32.73 13.67 -7.31
C GLU A 66 -31.66 14.29 -6.40
N ASN A 67 -30.67 13.49 -5.98
CA ASN A 67 -29.67 13.90 -4.99
C ASN A 67 -28.20 13.70 -5.43
N GLY A 68 -27.96 13.00 -6.54
CA GLY A 68 -26.63 12.80 -7.12
C GLY A 68 -25.75 11.74 -6.45
N LEU A 69 -26.23 11.06 -5.40
CA LEU A 69 -25.51 9.96 -4.74
C LEU A 69 -25.38 8.74 -5.66
N ILE A 70 -24.29 7.99 -5.50
CA ILE A 70 -23.92 6.84 -6.33
C ILE A 70 -23.94 5.55 -5.50
N ARG A 71 -24.57 4.48 -6.03
CA ARG A 71 -24.52 3.16 -5.39
C ARG A 71 -23.11 2.58 -5.33
N ASP A 72 -22.82 1.89 -4.23
CA ASP A 72 -21.56 1.17 -4.03
C ASP A 72 -21.30 0.09 -5.08
N TRP A 73 -22.33 -0.68 -5.44
CA TRP A 73 -22.27 -1.65 -6.52
C TRP A 73 -23.55 -1.71 -7.34
N GLY A 74 -23.41 -2.09 -8.61
CA GLY A 74 -24.48 -2.31 -9.57
C GLY A 74 -24.40 -3.72 -10.18
N TRP A 75 -25.52 -4.26 -10.67
CA TRP A 75 -25.48 -5.53 -11.40
C TRP A 75 -24.96 -5.31 -12.82
N ASN A 76 -23.81 -5.92 -13.14
CA ASN A 76 -23.20 -5.82 -14.46
C ASN A 76 -23.93 -6.67 -15.53
N THR A 77 -24.75 -7.65 -15.11
CA THR A 77 -25.52 -8.51 -16.02
C THR A 77 -26.94 -7.99 -16.24
N SER A 78 -27.77 -7.97 -15.20
CA SER A 78 -29.18 -7.53 -15.25
C SER A 78 -29.78 -7.39 -13.84
N GLY A 79 -30.65 -6.40 -13.66
CA GLY A 79 -31.42 -6.18 -12.43
C GLY A 79 -31.07 -4.87 -11.74
N ASP A 80 -31.93 -4.44 -10.82
CA ASP A 80 -31.71 -3.25 -10.00
C ASP A 80 -30.86 -3.61 -8.77
N SER A 81 -29.94 -2.72 -8.40
CA SER A 81 -29.15 -2.85 -7.17
C SER A 81 -29.89 -2.27 -5.96
N ASN A 82 -29.76 -2.93 -4.82
CA ASN A 82 -30.20 -2.43 -3.52
C ASN A 82 -29.03 -1.90 -2.66
N ALA A 83 -27.84 -1.73 -3.26
CA ALA A 83 -26.66 -1.21 -2.58
C ALA A 83 -26.92 0.19 -1.96
N PRO A 84 -26.27 0.49 -0.82
CA PRO A 84 -26.23 1.85 -0.27
C PRO A 84 -25.47 2.79 -1.20
N ALA A 85 -25.60 4.09 -0.95
CA ALA A 85 -24.71 5.08 -1.54
C ALA A 85 -23.31 4.96 -0.93
N THR A 86 -22.28 5.12 -1.74
CA THR A 86 -20.89 5.30 -1.31
C THR A 86 -20.46 6.75 -1.54
N MET A 87 -19.73 7.31 -0.59
CA MET A 87 -19.14 8.63 -0.76
C MET A 87 -17.91 8.58 -1.70
N ALA A 88 -17.07 7.53 -1.62
CA ALA A 88 -15.99 7.30 -2.59
C ALA A 88 -16.50 7.23 -4.04
N GLY A 89 -17.54 6.44 -4.31
CA GLY A 89 -18.13 6.34 -5.65
C GLY A 89 -18.75 7.65 -6.16
N THR A 90 -19.26 8.48 -5.24
CA THR A 90 -19.71 9.85 -5.57
C THR A 90 -18.54 10.73 -6.03
N GLY A 91 -17.36 10.62 -5.39
CA GLY A 91 -16.12 11.27 -5.84
C GLY A 91 -15.65 10.82 -7.23
N PHE A 92 -15.63 9.52 -7.48
CA PHE A 92 -15.29 8.98 -8.79
C PHE A 92 -16.25 9.45 -9.89
N ALA A 93 -17.56 9.49 -9.62
CA ALA A 93 -18.57 9.95 -10.57
C ALA A 93 -18.36 11.41 -11.04
N LEU A 94 -18.06 12.32 -10.11
CA LEU A 94 -17.78 13.72 -10.42
C LEU A 94 -16.63 13.89 -11.42
N THR A 95 -15.67 12.96 -11.40
CA THR A 95 -14.57 12.91 -12.37
C THR A 95 -14.99 12.24 -13.68
N ALA A 96 -15.67 11.09 -13.59
CA ALA A 96 -16.20 10.36 -14.74
C ALA A 96 -17.15 11.18 -15.61
N TYR A 97 -17.91 12.13 -15.05
CA TYR A 97 -18.74 13.04 -15.84
C TYR A 97 -17.92 13.97 -16.73
N GLY A 98 -16.79 14.48 -16.25
CA GLY A 98 -15.89 15.30 -17.08
C GLY A 98 -15.25 14.49 -18.21
N ILE A 99 -14.83 13.26 -17.90
CA ILE A 99 -14.32 12.29 -18.89
C ILE A 99 -15.39 11.99 -19.96
N GLY A 100 -16.63 11.70 -19.54
CA GLY A 100 -17.74 11.46 -20.45
C GLY A 100 -18.09 12.66 -21.34
N VAL A 101 -17.85 13.89 -20.88
CA VAL A 101 -18.01 15.10 -21.70
C VAL A 101 -16.86 15.23 -22.72
N GLU A 102 -15.62 15.04 -22.30
CA GLU A 102 -14.45 15.12 -23.18
C GLU A 102 -14.51 14.08 -24.31
N ARG A 103 -15.02 12.89 -24.00
CA ARG A 103 -15.25 11.79 -24.94
C ARG A 103 -16.53 11.91 -25.77
N GLY A 104 -17.37 12.92 -25.51
CA GLY A 104 -18.62 13.15 -26.22
C GLY A 104 -19.75 12.15 -25.92
N TRP A 105 -19.65 11.37 -24.84
CA TRP A 105 -20.71 10.46 -24.38
C TRP A 105 -21.76 11.15 -23.51
N LEU A 106 -21.41 12.28 -22.90
CA LEU A 106 -22.30 13.13 -22.09
C LEU A 106 -22.36 14.55 -22.63
N ASN A 107 -23.55 15.16 -22.58
CA ASN A 107 -23.67 16.59 -22.85
C ASN A 107 -23.11 17.40 -21.66
N ARG A 108 -22.28 18.42 -21.95
CA ARG A 108 -21.66 19.26 -20.92
C ARG A 108 -22.65 19.94 -19.97
N GLY A 109 -23.81 20.39 -20.47
CA GLY A 109 -24.85 20.99 -19.64
C GLY A 109 -25.46 19.97 -18.67
N GLN A 110 -25.82 18.78 -19.17
CA GLN A 110 -26.33 17.68 -18.32
C GLN A 110 -25.33 17.25 -17.25
N ALA A 111 -24.04 17.16 -17.59
CA ALA A 111 -22.97 16.84 -16.64
C ALA A 111 -22.78 17.92 -15.56
N ILE A 112 -22.91 19.21 -15.92
CA ILE A 112 -22.91 20.33 -14.98
C ILE A 112 -24.11 20.25 -14.04
N ASP A 113 -25.32 19.99 -14.55
CA ASP A 113 -26.53 19.91 -13.72
C ASP A 113 -26.50 18.70 -12.79
N MET A 114 -26.06 17.53 -13.27
CA MET A 114 -25.80 16.34 -12.42
C MET A 114 -24.79 16.64 -11.30
N THR A 115 -23.72 17.38 -11.62
CA THR A 115 -22.70 17.81 -10.65
C THR A 115 -23.29 18.78 -9.61
N ARG A 116 -24.03 19.81 -10.04
CA ARG A 116 -24.68 20.77 -9.14
C ARG A 116 -25.67 20.09 -8.20
N THR A 117 -26.49 19.16 -8.71
CA THR A 117 -27.42 18.38 -7.87
C THR A 117 -26.68 17.63 -6.76
N ALA A 118 -25.60 16.90 -7.11
CA ALA A 118 -24.76 16.23 -6.13
C ALA A 118 -24.18 17.22 -5.10
N LEU A 119 -23.51 18.28 -5.55
CA LEU A 119 -22.82 19.21 -4.63
C LEU A 119 -23.79 20.00 -3.73
N ARG A 120 -24.97 20.39 -4.22
CA ARG A 120 -26.01 21.00 -3.37
C ARG A 120 -26.45 20.04 -2.27
N PHE A 121 -26.71 18.77 -2.63
CA PHE A 121 -27.14 17.76 -1.67
C PHE A 121 -26.04 17.42 -0.64
N LEU A 122 -24.79 17.24 -1.09
CA LEU A 122 -23.63 17.07 -0.21
C LEU A 122 -23.46 18.25 0.76
N LYS A 123 -23.67 19.49 0.27
CA LYS A 123 -23.57 20.69 1.10
C LYS A 123 -24.68 20.77 2.17
N GLU A 124 -25.91 20.45 1.80
CA GLU A 124 -27.11 20.84 2.56
C GLU A 124 -27.78 19.71 3.34
N LYS A 125 -27.59 18.45 2.95
CA LYS A 125 -28.40 17.31 3.42
C LYS A 125 -27.60 16.15 3.99
N VAL A 126 -26.38 15.91 3.48
CA VAL A 126 -25.53 14.81 3.97
C VAL A 126 -24.91 15.20 5.32
N PRO A 127 -25.08 14.40 6.39
CA PRO A 127 -24.41 14.62 7.66
C PRO A 127 -22.88 14.46 7.53
N THR A 128 -22.15 15.29 8.27
CA THR A 128 -20.69 15.24 8.38
C THR A 128 -20.26 15.46 9.82
N GLU A 129 -19.24 14.78 10.29
CA GLU A 129 -18.54 15.16 11.52
C GLU A 129 -17.33 16.01 11.14
N HIS A 130 -17.27 17.26 11.61
CA HIS A 130 -16.12 18.15 11.34
C HIS A 130 -15.75 18.26 9.84
N GLY A 131 -16.78 18.22 8.98
CA GLY A 131 -16.65 18.25 7.51
C GLY A 131 -16.28 16.92 6.84
N PHE A 132 -15.92 15.88 7.60
CA PHE A 132 -15.70 14.54 7.08
C PHE A 132 -17.03 13.81 6.84
N PHE A 133 -17.10 13.07 5.73
CA PHE A 133 -18.26 12.31 5.32
C PHE A 133 -18.26 10.89 5.90
N TYR A 134 -19.46 10.34 6.04
CA TYR A 134 -19.66 8.92 6.32
C TYR A 134 -19.44 8.08 5.06
N HIS A 135 -18.91 6.86 5.23
CA HIS A 135 -18.57 5.92 4.15
C HIS A 135 -19.81 5.56 3.30
N PHE A 136 -20.82 4.99 3.97
CA PHE A 136 -22.07 4.56 3.35
C PHE A 136 -23.27 5.38 3.83
N LEU A 137 -24.12 5.78 2.88
CA LEU A 137 -25.34 6.55 3.10
C LEU A 137 -26.57 5.82 2.52
N SER A 138 -27.76 6.14 3.03
CA SER A 138 -29.02 5.73 2.41
C SER A 138 -29.22 6.47 1.08
N MET A 139 -29.54 5.74 0.02
CA MET A 139 -29.63 6.28 -1.35
C MET A 139 -30.65 7.42 -1.50
N ASP A 140 -31.71 7.42 -0.71
CA ASP A 140 -32.80 8.40 -0.84
C ASP A 140 -32.56 9.64 0.03
N GLN A 141 -32.15 9.44 1.29
CA GLN A 141 -32.09 10.49 2.32
C GLN A 141 -30.68 10.99 2.63
N GLY A 142 -29.63 10.35 2.12
CA GLY A 142 -28.24 10.71 2.41
C GLY A 142 -27.84 10.56 3.88
N GLN A 143 -28.56 9.75 4.66
CA GLN A 143 -28.26 9.51 6.08
C GLN A 143 -27.29 8.34 6.23
N PRO A 144 -26.34 8.36 7.18
CA PRO A 144 -25.43 7.24 7.41
C PRO A 144 -26.18 5.92 7.61
N THR A 145 -25.74 4.85 6.94
CA THR A 145 -26.31 3.52 7.16
C THR A 145 -25.91 2.98 8.54
N ASN A 146 -26.65 1.99 9.05
CA ASN A 146 -26.33 1.40 10.35
C ASN A 146 -24.90 0.82 10.35
N GLY A 147 -24.08 1.27 11.30
CA GLY A 147 -22.67 0.89 11.40
C GLY A 147 -21.70 1.66 10.50
N SER A 148 -22.18 2.62 9.70
CA SER A 148 -21.34 3.48 8.85
C SER A 148 -20.50 4.42 9.69
N GLU A 149 -19.19 4.37 9.48
CA GLU A 149 -18.18 5.23 10.07
C GLU A 149 -17.95 6.50 9.24
N VAL A 150 -17.40 7.53 9.88
CA VAL A 150 -16.82 8.69 9.21
C VAL A 150 -15.49 8.26 8.60
N SER A 151 -15.48 8.11 7.28
CA SER A 151 -14.33 7.56 6.53
C SER A 151 -13.46 8.68 5.97
N THR A 152 -12.18 8.61 6.31
CA THR A 152 -11.15 9.54 5.84
C THR A 152 -10.85 9.37 4.35
N ILE A 153 -10.83 8.12 3.87
CA ILE A 153 -10.54 7.79 2.48
C ILE A 153 -11.72 8.14 1.57
N ASP A 154 -12.96 7.81 1.94
CA ASP A 154 -14.13 8.22 1.18
C ASP A 154 -14.26 9.75 1.10
N THR A 155 -13.99 10.44 2.21
CA THR A 155 -13.96 11.91 2.24
C THR A 155 -12.94 12.46 1.25
N VAL A 156 -11.74 11.88 1.17
CA VAL A 156 -10.71 12.40 0.25
C VAL A 156 -10.96 12.03 -1.22
N LEU A 157 -11.53 10.85 -1.50
CA LEU A 157 -11.95 10.45 -2.84
C LEU A 157 -13.07 11.37 -3.35
N ALA A 158 -14.04 11.72 -2.49
CA ALA A 158 -15.03 12.76 -2.77
C ALA A 158 -14.38 14.13 -3.00
N ALA A 159 -13.49 14.57 -2.10
CA ALA A 159 -12.79 15.86 -2.21
C ALA A 159 -12.00 16.00 -3.53
N ALA A 160 -11.32 14.93 -3.97
CA ALA A 160 -10.57 14.89 -5.21
C ALA A 160 -11.48 15.06 -6.45
N GLY A 161 -12.63 14.36 -6.47
CA GLY A 161 -13.64 14.52 -7.52
C GLY A 161 -14.29 15.91 -7.54
N ILE A 162 -14.56 16.49 -6.36
CA ILE A 162 -15.08 17.85 -6.21
C ILE A 162 -14.08 18.89 -6.76
N LEU A 163 -12.79 18.76 -6.43
CA LEU A 163 -11.72 19.62 -6.95
C LEU A 163 -11.61 19.53 -8.48
N PHE A 164 -11.61 18.31 -9.03
CA PHE A 164 -11.57 18.11 -10.48
C PHE A 164 -12.79 18.75 -11.17
N ALA A 165 -14.01 18.48 -10.70
CA ALA A 165 -15.23 19.00 -11.31
C ALA A 165 -15.30 20.53 -11.26
N SER A 166 -14.88 21.13 -10.14
CA SER A 166 -14.75 22.58 -9.94
C SER A 166 -13.83 23.24 -10.98
N GLN A 167 -12.68 22.63 -11.27
CA GLN A 167 -11.74 23.12 -12.27
C GLN A 167 -12.19 22.81 -13.71
N TYR A 168 -12.61 21.58 -14.00
CA TYR A 168 -12.95 21.11 -15.35
C TYR A 168 -14.20 21.81 -15.91
N PHE A 169 -15.27 21.90 -15.12
CA PHE A 169 -16.50 22.56 -15.59
C PHE A 169 -16.35 24.08 -15.64
N ASN A 170 -15.50 24.65 -14.77
CA ASN A 170 -15.27 26.09 -14.61
C ASN A 170 -16.58 26.88 -14.31
N ASP A 171 -17.56 26.21 -13.72
CA ASP A 171 -18.89 26.77 -13.45
C ASP A 171 -18.91 27.55 -12.11
N PRO A 172 -19.47 28.77 -12.05
CA PRO A 172 -19.48 29.58 -10.83
C PRO A 172 -20.16 28.93 -9.62
N GLU A 173 -21.24 28.18 -9.84
CA GLU A 173 -21.96 27.51 -8.75
C GLU A 173 -21.18 26.28 -8.25
N ILE A 174 -20.71 25.42 -9.16
CA ILE A 174 -19.86 24.26 -8.79
C ILE A 174 -18.64 24.73 -7.99
N LYS A 175 -17.98 25.82 -8.41
CA LYS A 175 -16.84 26.40 -7.66
C LYS A 175 -17.20 26.86 -6.25
N THR A 176 -18.35 27.52 -6.11
CA THR A 176 -18.83 28.01 -4.81
C THR A 176 -19.13 26.84 -3.87
N LEU A 177 -19.92 25.87 -4.33
CA LEU A 177 -20.26 24.67 -3.57
C LEU A 177 -19.02 23.84 -3.21
N ALA A 178 -18.08 23.69 -4.15
CA ALA A 178 -16.81 23.00 -3.94
C ALA A 178 -16.00 23.68 -2.83
N SER A 179 -15.81 25.01 -2.89
CA SER A 179 -15.11 25.76 -1.84
C SER A 179 -15.81 25.56 -0.49
N GLU A 180 -17.13 25.73 -0.42
CA GLU A 180 -17.88 25.58 0.83
C GLU A 180 -17.82 24.17 1.42
N ILE A 181 -17.80 23.11 0.61
CA ILE A 181 -17.64 21.72 1.07
C ILE A 181 -16.22 21.48 1.59
N LEU A 182 -15.21 21.80 0.77
CA LEU A 182 -13.80 21.52 1.09
C LEU A 182 -13.29 22.33 2.29
N ASP A 183 -13.75 23.58 2.43
CA ASP A 183 -13.39 24.47 3.53
C ASP A 183 -13.97 24.06 4.89
N ARG A 184 -14.94 23.13 4.93
CA ARG A 184 -15.51 22.59 6.17
C ARG A 184 -14.68 21.46 6.77
N ILE A 185 -13.75 20.87 6.02
CA ILE A 185 -12.96 19.72 6.49
C ILE A 185 -11.91 20.21 7.51
N ASP A 186 -12.05 19.77 8.76
CA ASP A 186 -11.18 20.09 9.88
C ASP A 186 -10.07 19.02 10.00
N TRP A 187 -9.09 19.07 9.12
CA TRP A 187 -8.04 18.04 9.06
C TRP A 187 -7.33 17.76 10.42
N PRO A 188 -7.01 18.76 11.28
CA PRO A 188 -6.42 18.53 12.59
C PRO A 188 -7.32 17.75 13.55
N TRP A 189 -8.64 17.85 13.45
CA TRP A 189 -9.56 17.07 14.28
C TRP A 189 -9.38 15.56 14.07
N MET A 190 -9.23 15.13 12.81
CA MET A 190 -9.02 13.72 12.45
C MET A 190 -7.63 13.18 12.82
N LEU A 191 -6.72 14.04 13.31
CA LEU A 191 -5.47 13.59 13.92
C LEU A 191 -5.68 13.04 15.35
N ASP A 192 -6.83 13.24 16.01
CA ASP A 192 -7.06 12.78 17.40
C ASP A 192 -5.94 13.25 18.36
N GLY A 193 -5.43 14.47 18.14
CA GLY A 193 -4.29 15.03 18.89
C GLY A 193 -2.93 14.36 18.67
N ARG A 194 -2.80 13.40 17.75
CA ARG A 194 -1.56 12.69 17.41
C ARG A 194 -0.92 13.23 16.12
N LYS A 195 0.11 12.53 15.61
CA LYS A 195 0.85 12.96 14.41
C LYS A 195 0.17 12.59 13.10
N THR A 196 -0.22 11.31 12.96
CA THR A 196 -0.86 10.72 11.77
C THR A 196 -2.38 10.83 11.85
N PHE A 197 -3.11 10.60 10.76
CA PHE A 197 -4.58 10.52 10.81
C PHE A 197 -5.06 9.24 11.50
N SER A 198 -6.18 9.32 12.25
CA SER A 198 -6.96 8.12 12.60
C SER A 198 -7.61 7.55 11.33
N LEU A 199 -7.80 6.23 11.28
CA LEU A 199 -8.39 5.57 10.12
C LEU A 199 -9.84 6.03 9.86
N ALA A 200 -10.62 6.16 10.93
CA ALA A 200 -12.02 6.58 10.89
C ALA A 200 -12.50 7.09 12.25
N TRP A 201 -13.62 7.80 12.28
CA TRP A 201 -14.37 8.08 13.51
C TRP A 201 -15.69 7.30 13.52
N ASN A 202 -16.01 6.67 14.64
CA ASN A 202 -17.17 5.81 14.81
C ASN A 202 -18.24 6.49 15.69
N PRO A 203 -19.49 6.67 15.21
CA PRO A 203 -20.57 7.20 16.04
C PRO A 203 -20.96 6.20 17.15
N GLY A 204 -20.87 6.62 18.41
CA GLY A 204 -21.20 5.76 19.57
C GLY A 204 -22.58 5.99 20.17
N GLY A 205 -23.48 6.69 19.47
CA GLY A 205 -24.83 7.00 19.94
C GLY A 205 -24.81 7.72 21.30
N ARG A 206 -25.42 7.10 22.33
CA ARG A 206 -25.48 7.68 23.69
C ARG A 206 -24.15 7.68 24.45
N SER A 207 -23.16 6.90 24.01
CA SER A 207 -21.88 6.75 24.70
C SER A 207 -20.82 7.77 24.25
N GLY A 208 -21.14 8.63 23.28
CA GLY A 208 -20.16 9.46 22.57
C GLY A 208 -19.43 8.68 21.48
N GLY A 209 -19.03 9.37 20.41
CA GLY A 209 -18.24 8.76 19.33
C GLY A 209 -16.76 8.57 19.69
N ARG A 210 -16.08 7.72 18.94
CA ARG A 210 -14.68 7.32 19.19
C ARG A 210 -13.88 7.26 17.89
N PHE A 211 -12.65 7.76 17.92
CA PHE A 211 -11.69 7.53 16.84
C PHE A 211 -11.26 6.07 16.80
N SER A 212 -10.83 5.59 15.63
CA SER A 212 -10.17 4.31 15.49
C SER A 212 -8.80 4.35 16.16
N LYS A 213 -8.42 3.27 16.86
CA LYS A 213 -7.04 3.05 17.32
C LYS A 213 -6.08 3.04 16.11
N LEU A 214 -6.47 2.35 15.02
CA LEU A 214 -5.72 2.24 13.77
C LEU A 214 -5.48 3.59 13.09
N ARG A 215 -4.32 3.75 12.45
CA ARG A 215 -3.84 5.03 11.92
C ARG A 215 -3.22 4.90 10.53
N TRP A 216 -3.33 5.97 9.75
CA TRP A 216 -2.69 6.10 8.44
C TRP A 216 -1.21 6.45 8.59
N GLU A 217 -0.39 5.48 8.96
CA GLU A 217 1.03 5.69 9.28
C GLU A 217 2.00 4.85 8.44
N ARG A 218 1.48 4.13 7.45
CA ARG A 218 2.23 3.30 6.51
C ARG A 218 1.91 3.70 5.08
N TYR A 219 2.56 3.08 4.10
CA TYR A 219 2.30 3.36 2.69
C TYR A 219 1.10 2.56 2.18
N ASP A 220 0.05 3.30 1.88
CA ASP A 220 -1.25 2.81 1.44
C ASP A 220 -1.97 3.92 0.63
N GLU A 221 -3.28 3.77 0.40
CA GLU A 221 -4.11 4.75 -0.32
C GLU A 221 -4.16 6.14 0.35
N SER A 222 -3.82 6.25 1.65
CA SER A 222 -3.81 7.52 2.40
C SER A 222 -2.77 8.53 1.89
N THR A 223 -1.90 8.15 0.95
CA THR A 223 -1.13 9.12 0.16
C THR A 223 -2.02 10.23 -0.41
N LEU A 224 -3.25 9.91 -0.84
CA LEU A 224 -4.21 10.93 -1.30
C LEU A 224 -4.74 11.80 -0.12
N LEU A 225 -5.02 11.19 1.03
CA LEU A 225 -5.47 11.85 2.26
C LEU A 225 -4.48 12.91 2.72
N TYR A 226 -3.20 12.54 2.87
CA TYR A 226 -2.14 13.45 3.26
C TYR A 226 -1.98 14.59 2.26
N MET A 227 -1.93 14.28 0.96
CA MET A 227 -1.75 15.30 -0.08
C MET A 227 -2.91 16.30 -0.12
N MET A 228 -4.17 15.88 0.10
CA MET A 228 -5.27 16.84 0.18
C MET A 228 -5.20 17.71 1.43
N ALA A 229 -4.93 17.12 2.60
CA ALA A 229 -4.75 17.87 3.84
C ALA A 229 -3.60 18.90 3.75
N PHE A 230 -2.54 18.61 2.99
CA PHE A 230 -1.46 19.55 2.71
C PHE A 230 -1.85 20.62 1.69
N GLY A 231 -2.71 20.34 0.71
CA GLY A 231 -3.15 21.31 -0.30
C GLY A 231 -4.13 22.38 0.20
N ALA A 232 -4.83 22.06 1.30
CA ALA A 232 -5.84 22.91 1.94
C ALA A 232 -5.32 24.29 2.38
N GLU A 233 -6.18 25.31 2.26
CA GLU A 233 -5.90 26.66 2.77
C GLU A 233 -6.40 26.84 4.20
N LYS A 234 -7.58 26.27 4.50
CA LYS A 234 -8.14 26.20 5.85
C LYS A 234 -7.77 24.89 6.51
N ASN A 235 -7.44 24.98 7.80
CA ASN A 235 -7.11 23.85 8.66
C ASN A 235 -6.09 22.85 8.06
N PRO A 236 -5.00 23.24 7.35
CA PRO A 236 -4.00 22.25 6.92
C PRO A 236 -3.27 21.66 8.12
N ILE A 237 -2.84 20.40 8.01
CA ILE A 237 -1.95 19.78 9.00
C ILE A 237 -0.47 20.08 8.67
N ASP A 238 0.42 19.87 9.65
CA ASP A 238 1.86 20.00 9.42
C ASP A 238 2.37 18.87 8.50
N ALA A 239 2.89 19.25 7.33
CA ALA A 239 3.44 18.33 6.35
C ALA A 239 4.72 17.60 6.80
N ALA A 240 5.32 17.99 7.94
CA ALA A 240 6.40 17.22 8.58
C ALA A 240 6.01 15.76 8.85
N VAL A 241 4.72 15.47 9.08
CA VAL A 241 4.20 14.08 9.24
C VAL A 241 4.52 13.18 8.04
N TRP A 242 4.65 13.74 6.83
CA TRP A 242 4.94 12.97 5.62
C TRP A 242 6.25 12.16 5.74
N LYS A 243 7.21 12.66 6.53
CA LYS A 243 8.50 12.00 6.80
C LYS A 243 8.42 10.90 7.86
N SER A 244 7.33 10.83 8.64
CA SER A 244 7.08 9.75 9.60
C SER A 244 6.22 8.60 9.06
N ILE A 245 5.70 8.71 7.82
CA ILE A 245 4.96 7.61 7.19
C ILE A 245 5.94 6.48 6.83
N HIS A 246 5.67 5.27 7.33
CA HIS A 246 6.52 4.10 7.12
C HIS A 246 6.37 3.57 5.69
N ARG A 247 7.50 3.32 5.05
CA ARG A 247 7.58 2.87 3.65
C ARG A 247 8.48 1.63 3.57
N PRO A 248 8.06 0.48 4.13
CA PRO A 248 8.86 -0.75 4.06
C PRO A 248 9.08 -1.13 2.59
N VAL A 249 10.30 -1.46 2.19
CA VAL A 249 10.65 -1.81 0.79
C VAL A 249 10.90 -3.30 0.67
N GLY A 250 10.43 -3.90 -0.42
CA GLY A 250 10.62 -5.32 -0.72
C GLY A 250 10.81 -5.56 -2.22
N SER A 251 11.01 -6.82 -2.60
CA SER A 251 11.10 -7.19 -4.01
C SER A 251 10.51 -8.56 -4.34
N TYR A 252 10.04 -8.69 -5.58
CA TYR A 252 9.60 -9.94 -6.19
C TYR A 252 9.91 -9.92 -7.68
N GLY A 253 10.38 -11.03 -8.25
CA GLY A 253 10.67 -11.12 -9.70
C GLY A 253 11.76 -10.16 -10.20
N GLY A 254 12.55 -9.55 -9.30
CA GLY A 254 13.52 -8.51 -9.60
C GLY A 254 12.99 -7.06 -9.45
N HIS A 255 11.67 -6.88 -9.32
CA HIS A 255 11.01 -5.59 -9.14
C HIS A 255 11.06 -5.15 -7.68
N ARG A 256 11.36 -3.86 -7.45
CA ARG A 256 11.52 -3.28 -6.10
C ARG A 256 10.50 -2.18 -5.87
N ALA A 257 9.64 -2.35 -4.88
CA ALA A 257 8.62 -1.38 -4.52
C ALA A 257 8.48 -1.26 -3.00
N ILE A 258 7.85 -0.15 -2.56
CA ILE A 258 7.28 -0.03 -1.23
C ILE A 258 6.17 -1.07 -1.10
N MET A 259 6.20 -1.87 -0.04
CA MET A 259 5.31 -3.00 0.19
C MET A 259 3.91 -2.51 0.56
N SER A 260 2.95 -2.67 -0.35
CA SER A 260 1.52 -2.48 -0.10
C SER A 260 0.73 -3.43 -1.02
N PRO A 261 0.47 -4.68 -0.58
CA PRO A 261 0.08 -5.76 -1.50
C PRO A 261 -1.14 -5.53 -2.40
N PRO A 262 -2.24 -4.86 -1.99
CA PRO A 262 -3.37 -4.56 -2.88
C PRO A 262 -3.06 -3.41 -3.84
N LEU A 263 -3.18 -3.59 -5.16
CA LEU A 263 -2.79 -2.54 -6.13
C LEU A 263 -3.55 -1.21 -6.00
N PHE A 264 -4.74 -1.18 -5.39
CA PHE A 264 -5.50 0.06 -5.29
C PHE A 264 -4.75 1.16 -4.50
N THR A 265 -3.89 0.76 -3.55
CA THR A 265 -3.04 1.69 -2.77
C THR A 265 -2.05 2.44 -3.66
N HIS A 266 -1.56 1.77 -4.71
CA HIS A 266 -0.70 2.32 -5.76
C HIS A 266 -1.48 3.06 -6.87
N GLN A 267 -2.81 2.99 -6.89
CA GLN A 267 -3.66 3.48 -8.00
C GLN A 267 -4.55 4.68 -7.60
N TYR A 268 -5.22 4.65 -6.44
CA TYR A 268 -6.17 5.70 -6.03
C TYR A 268 -5.53 7.09 -5.95
N PRO A 269 -4.33 7.30 -5.37
CA PRO A 269 -3.68 8.61 -5.39
C PRO A 269 -3.39 9.10 -6.82
N HIS A 270 -3.00 8.17 -7.70
CA HIS A 270 -2.68 8.46 -9.10
C HIS A 270 -3.89 8.74 -9.98
N CYS A 271 -5.13 8.48 -9.52
CA CYS A 271 -6.32 8.87 -10.27
C CYS A 271 -6.37 10.40 -10.47
N TRP A 272 -6.00 11.18 -9.45
CA TRP A 272 -6.04 12.65 -9.50
C TRP A 272 -4.69 13.34 -9.44
N LEU A 273 -3.67 12.74 -8.81
CA LEU A 273 -2.36 13.36 -8.62
C LEU A 273 -1.34 12.81 -9.62
N ASP A 274 -0.71 13.72 -10.37
CA ASP A 274 0.32 13.37 -11.34
C ASP A 274 1.69 13.28 -10.67
N PHE A 275 2.07 12.08 -10.23
CA PHE A 275 3.39 11.82 -9.64
C PHE A 275 4.52 11.67 -10.68
N ARG A 276 4.25 11.75 -12.00
CA ARG A 276 5.31 11.59 -13.02
C ARG A 276 6.36 12.70 -12.88
N ASN A 277 7.63 12.30 -13.01
CA ASN A 277 8.80 13.18 -12.85
C ASN A 277 8.84 13.92 -11.50
N LYS A 278 8.40 13.27 -10.41
CA LYS A 278 8.40 13.86 -9.06
C LYS A 278 8.89 12.85 -8.01
N ASN A 279 9.68 13.35 -7.07
CA ASN A 279 10.11 12.61 -5.89
C ASN A 279 10.07 13.50 -4.63
N ASP A 280 9.81 12.92 -3.46
CA ASP A 280 9.93 13.60 -2.15
C ASP A 280 11.35 13.50 -1.55
N GLY A 281 12.26 12.84 -2.27
CA GLY A 281 13.60 12.49 -1.83
C GLY A 281 13.72 11.17 -1.08
N TYR A 282 12.61 10.47 -0.87
CA TYR A 282 12.59 9.06 -0.50
C TYR A 282 12.20 8.20 -1.72
N ALA A 283 11.09 8.51 -2.40
CA ALA A 283 10.61 7.72 -3.53
C ALA A 283 10.15 8.58 -4.72
N ASP A 284 10.29 8.01 -5.92
CA ASP A 284 9.48 8.35 -7.09
C ASP A 284 8.26 7.43 -7.04
N TYR A 285 7.09 7.99 -6.74
CA TYR A 285 5.88 7.20 -6.53
C TYR A 285 5.29 6.67 -7.84
N PHE A 286 5.58 7.32 -8.98
CA PHE A 286 5.17 6.78 -10.27
C PHE A 286 5.99 5.54 -10.62
N GLN A 287 7.33 5.61 -10.51
CA GLN A 287 8.17 4.42 -10.71
C GLN A 287 7.85 3.32 -9.68
N ASN A 288 7.55 3.67 -8.43
CA ASN A 288 7.13 2.71 -7.41
C ASN A 288 5.90 1.88 -7.85
N SER A 289 4.89 2.54 -8.43
CA SER A 289 3.68 1.89 -8.92
C SER A 289 3.88 1.09 -10.22
N VAL A 290 4.89 1.45 -11.03
CA VAL A 290 5.38 0.61 -12.15
C VAL A 290 5.96 -0.70 -11.60
N GLU A 291 6.91 -0.62 -10.68
CA GLU A 291 7.57 -1.81 -10.11
C GLU A 291 6.57 -2.71 -9.35
N ALA A 292 5.63 -2.14 -8.61
CA ALA A 292 4.58 -2.91 -7.93
C ALA A 292 3.65 -3.64 -8.91
N SER A 293 3.30 -3.01 -10.04
CA SER A 293 2.47 -3.63 -11.08
C SER A 293 3.21 -4.78 -11.76
N LEU A 294 4.49 -4.60 -12.12
CA LEU A 294 5.32 -5.64 -12.72
C LEU A 294 5.60 -6.81 -11.75
N ALA A 295 5.81 -6.52 -10.46
CA ALA A 295 5.93 -7.54 -9.42
C ALA A 295 4.71 -8.47 -9.36
N GLN A 296 3.49 -7.91 -9.45
CA GLN A 296 2.27 -8.70 -9.49
C GLN A 296 2.07 -9.47 -10.79
N GLN A 297 2.46 -8.92 -11.95
CA GLN A 297 2.43 -9.67 -13.20
C GLN A 297 3.38 -10.88 -13.15
N ALA A 298 4.62 -10.67 -12.66
CA ALA A 298 5.58 -11.74 -12.45
C ALA A 298 5.03 -12.82 -11.50
N PHE A 299 4.34 -12.42 -10.42
CA PHE A 299 3.69 -13.35 -9.50
C PHE A 299 2.57 -14.18 -10.17
N ALA A 300 1.76 -13.58 -11.03
CA ALA A 300 0.78 -14.30 -11.83
C ALA A 300 1.44 -15.28 -12.83
N GLU A 301 2.56 -14.89 -13.44
CA GLU A 301 3.30 -15.74 -14.38
C GLU A 301 3.96 -16.93 -13.67
N ASP A 302 4.62 -16.73 -12.53
CA ASP A 302 5.25 -17.81 -11.74
C ASP A 302 4.22 -18.84 -11.22
N HIS A 303 3.05 -18.36 -10.76
CA HIS A 303 2.00 -19.21 -10.18
C HIS A 303 0.94 -19.70 -11.19
N GLN A 304 1.13 -19.52 -12.50
CA GLN A 304 0.19 -19.92 -13.56
C GLN A 304 -0.15 -21.44 -13.59
N LYS A 305 0.73 -22.28 -13.03
CA LYS A 305 0.52 -23.74 -12.91
C LYS A 305 -0.34 -24.13 -11.71
N GLU A 306 -0.48 -23.24 -10.73
CA GLU A 306 -1.21 -23.45 -9.48
C GLU A 306 -2.64 -22.90 -9.59
N PHE A 307 -2.82 -21.75 -10.24
CA PHE A 307 -4.11 -21.09 -10.40
C PHE A 307 -4.48 -20.90 -11.87
N LYS A 308 -5.58 -21.53 -12.31
CA LYS A 308 -6.03 -21.51 -13.72
C LYS A 308 -6.36 -20.12 -14.27
N ALA A 309 -6.59 -19.15 -13.39
CA ALA A 309 -6.85 -17.76 -13.77
C ALA A 309 -5.55 -17.00 -14.05
N TYR A 310 -4.43 -17.41 -13.49
CA TYR A 310 -3.19 -16.64 -13.50
C TYR A 310 -2.36 -16.95 -14.74
N ASN A 311 -1.86 -15.90 -15.38
CA ASN A 311 -0.78 -15.95 -16.37
C ASN A 311 -0.29 -14.51 -16.61
N ARG A 312 0.71 -14.34 -17.47
CA ARG A 312 1.28 -13.02 -17.84
C ARG A 312 0.23 -12.01 -18.33
N ALA A 313 -0.84 -12.44 -18.99
CA ALA A 313 -1.95 -11.60 -19.45
C ALA A 313 -3.21 -11.72 -18.57
N ALA A 314 -3.10 -12.28 -17.36
CA ALA A 314 -4.19 -12.39 -16.40
C ALA A 314 -3.64 -12.24 -14.98
N TRP A 315 -3.48 -10.98 -14.58
CA TRP A 315 -2.86 -10.52 -13.34
C TRP A 315 -3.67 -9.35 -12.76
N GLY A 316 -3.32 -8.89 -11.56
CA GLY A 316 -3.99 -7.80 -10.87
C GLY A 316 -4.73 -8.27 -9.63
N PHE A 317 -4.13 -7.99 -8.47
CA PHE A 317 -4.60 -8.40 -7.15
C PHE A 317 -4.83 -7.15 -6.31
N THR A 318 -6.10 -6.89 -6.02
CA THR A 318 -6.58 -5.73 -5.27
C THR A 318 -7.91 -6.04 -4.60
N ALA A 319 -8.49 -5.15 -3.80
CA ALA A 319 -9.69 -5.45 -3.03
C ALA A 319 -10.94 -5.72 -3.90
N ALA A 320 -11.69 -6.78 -3.57
CA ALA A 320 -12.84 -7.25 -4.35
C ALA A 320 -13.76 -8.20 -3.55
N GLU A 321 -15.02 -8.32 -3.97
CA GLU A 321 -15.92 -9.39 -3.52
C GLU A 321 -15.66 -10.66 -4.35
N GLY A 322 -14.88 -11.58 -3.80
CA GLY A 322 -14.53 -12.84 -4.44
C GLY A 322 -15.32 -14.06 -3.95
N PRO A 323 -14.85 -15.28 -4.23
CA PRO A 323 -15.60 -16.51 -3.99
C PRO A 323 -15.98 -16.80 -2.52
N ASP A 324 -15.25 -16.23 -1.56
CA ASP A 324 -15.53 -16.34 -0.11
C ASP A 324 -15.93 -14.98 0.51
N GLY A 325 -16.44 -14.05 -0.31
CA GLY A 325 -16.76 -12.69 0.09
C GLY A 325 -15.62 -11.69 -0.13
N TYR A 326 -15.73 -10.53 0.51
CA TYR A 326 -14.80 -9.43 0.34
C TYR A 326 -13.43 -9.71 0.98
N LYS A 327 -12.36 -9.52 0.20
CA LYS A 327 -10.97 -9.59 0.68
C LYS A 327 -10.16 -8.47 0.04
N ALA A 328 -9.23 -7.91 0.80
CA ALA A 328 -8.14 -7.10 0.24
C ALA A 328 -7.13 -8.04 -0.43
N TYR A 329 -7.43 -8.52 -1.64
CA TYR A 329 -6.46 -9.33 -2.39
C TYR A 329 -5.22 -8.49 -2.69
N GLY A 330 -4.06 -9.14 -2.74
CA GLY A 330 -2.80 -8.48 -2.99
C GLY A 330 -1.70 -9.45 -3.38
N GLY A 331 -0.80 -8.99 -4.23
CA GLY A 331 0.42 -9.69 -4.62
C GLY A 331 1.66 -9.08 -3.95
N PRO A 332 2.83 -9.72 -4.09
CA PRO A 332 4.08 -9.19 -3.55
C PRO A 332 4.53 -7.92 -4.32
N PRO A 333 5.41 -7.06 -3.75
CA PRO A 333 6.23 -7.30 -2.57
C PRO A 333 5.47 -7.18 -1.24
N GLY A 334 5.79 -8.07 -0.29
CA GLY A 334 5.05 -8.23 0.95
C GLY A 334 4.24 -9.52 0.99
N TRP A 335 3.38 -9.66 2.00
CA TRP A 335 2.55 -10.85 2.19
C TRP A 335 1.35 -10.85 1.23
N PRO A 336 1.26 -11.79 0.28
CA PRO A 336 0.16 -11.82 -0.67
C PRO A 336 -1.11 -12.43 -0.05
N THR A 337 -2.25 -11.80 -0.31
CA THR A 337 -3.58 -12.34 0.01
C THR A 337 -4.22 -12.77 -1.30
N HIS A 338 -4.26 -14.07 -1.57
CA HIS A 338 -4.72 -14.60 -2.87
C HIS A 338 -5.29 -16.02 -2.79
N ASP A 339 -6.18 -16.37 -3.71
CA ASP A 339 -6.82 -17.69 -3.82
C ASP A 339 -7.09 -18.13 -5.28
N GLY A 340 -6.37 -17.53 -6.24
CA GLY A 340 -6.62 -17.70 -7.67
C GLY A 340 -7.67 -16.76 -8.25
N THR A 341 -8.19 -15.81 -7.46
CA THR A 341 -9.00 -14.69 -7.96
C THR A 341 -8.11 -13.64 -8.61
N VAL A 342 -8.55 -13.12 -9.77
CA VAL A 342 -8.00 -11.95 -10.48
C VAL A 342 -9.07 -10.86 -10.43
N VAL A 343 -8.65 -9.63 -10.14
CA VAL A 343 -9.54 -8.47 -9.98
C VAL A 343 -9.30 -7.51 -11.14
N THR A 344 -10.35 -7.19 -11.89
CA THR A 344 -10.21 -6.64 -13.25
C THR A 344 -9.63 -5.23 -13.26
N THR A 345 -10.01 -4.40 -12.28
CA THR A 345 -9.41 -3.07 -12.08
C THR A 345 -7.92 -3.13 -11.76
N GLY A 346 -7.43 -4.24 -11.18
CA GLY A 346 -6.03 -4.41 -10.79
C GLY A 346 -5.07 -4.20 -11.96
N CYS A 347 -5.25 -4.92 -13.08
CA CYS A 347 -4.41 -4.69 -14.26
C CYS A 347 -4.87 -3.47 -15.09
N VAL A 348 -6.18 -3.22 -15.23
CA VAL A 348 -6.70 -2.14 -16.10
C VAL A 348 -6.34 -0.75 -15.57
N SER A 349 -6.42 -0.53 -14.25
CA SER A 349 -6.10 0.76 -13.63
C SER A 349 -4.60 1.03 -13.50
N SER A 350 -3.75 0.02 -13.75
CA SER A 350 -2.29 0.19 -13.87
C SER A 350 -1.82 0.60 -15.28
N MET A 351 -2.74 0.87 -16.22
CA MET A 351 -2.41 1.18 -17.61
C MET A 351 -1.47 2.38 -17.83
N PRO A 352 -1.49 3.47 -17.03
CA PRO A 352 -0.46 4.49 -17.14
C PRO A 352 0.94 4.04 -16.72
N PHE A 353 1.05 3.01 -15.86
CA PHE A 353 2.32 2.51 -15.33
C PHE A 353 2.93 1.46 -16.25
N VAL A 354 2.13 0.48 -16.66
CA VAL A 354 2.55 -0.71 -17.43
C VAL A 354 1.62 -0.91 -18.64
N PRO A 355 1.63 0.03 -19.60
CA PRO A 355 0.60 0.12 -20.64
C PRO A 355 0.51 -1.12 -21.52
N GLN A 356 1.65 -1.75 -21.86
CA GLN A 356 1.64 -2.96 -22.67
C GLN A 356 0.97 -4.12 -21.89
N GLU A 357 1.41 -4.34 -20.66
CA GLU A 357 0.97 -5.41 -19.77
C GLU A 357 -0.52 -5.28 -19.39
N SER A 358 -0.99 -4.05 -19.19
CA SER A 358 -2.39 -3.72 -18.92
C SER A 358 -3.28 -3.86 -20.15
N ILE A 359 -2.82 -3.45 -21.34
CA ILE A 359 -3.56 -3.63 -22.60
C ILE A 359 -3.63 -5.13 -22.95
N GLU A 360 -2.54 -5.88 -22.82
CA GLU A 360 -2.53 -7.34 -22.98
C GLU A 360 -3.54 -8.01 -22.01
N CYS A 361 -3.59 -7.56 -20.75
CA CYS A 361 -4.57 -8.05 -19.77
C CYS A 361 -6.03 -7.74 -20.17
N ALA A 362 -6.31 -6.50 -20.55
CA ALA A 362 -7.66 -6.09 -21.00
C ALA A 362 -8.09 -6.86 -22.25
N GLN A 363 -7.18 -7.04 -23.22
CA GLN A 363 -7.43 -7.83 -24.43
C GLN A 363 -7.70 -9.29 -24.09
N TYR A 364 -6.89 -9.93 -23.23
CA TYR A 364 -7.10 -11.30 -22.79
C TYR A 364 -8.48 -11.50 -22.15
N MET A 365 -8.85 -10.62 -21.21
CA MET A 365 -10.17 -10.66 -20.56
C MET A 365 -11.32 -10.49 -21.58
N HIS A 366 -11.19 -9.54 -22.52
CA HIS A 366 -12.21 -9.30 -23.55
C HIS A 366 -12.24 -10.35 -24.68
N GLN A 367 -11.16 -11.09 -24.92
CA GLN A 367 -11.13 -12.17 -25.92
C GLN A 367 -11.61 -13.50 -25.34
N HIS A 368 -11.22 -13.84 -24.11
CA HIS A 368 -11.45 -15.17 -23.53
C HIS A 368 -12.57 -15.23 -22.48
N LEU A 369 -12.87 -14.11 -21.80
CA LEU A 369 -13.81 -14.08 -20.67
C LEU A 369 -15.03 -13.19 -20.90
N LYS A 370 -15.15 -12.52 -22.05
CA LYS A 370 -16.26 -11.60 -22.40
C LYS A 370 -17.65 -12.17 -22.10
N GLY A 371 -17.92 -13.41 -22.48
CA GLY A 371 -19.21 -14.06 -22.20
C GLY A 371 -19.53 -14.34 -20.72
N LYS A 372 -18.65 -13.95 -19.79
CA LYS A 372 -18.78 -14.17 -18.34
C LYS A 372 -18.57 -12.91 -17.50
N ILE A 373 -17.64 -12.02 -17.90
CA ILE A 373 -17.27 -10.82 -17.13
C ILE A 373 -17.42 -9.51 -17.89
N TRP A 374 -17.97 -9.50 -19.11
CA TRP A 374 -18.20 -8.27 -19.86
C TRP A 374 -19.69 -7.98 -19.98
N GLY A 375 -20.15 -6.94 -19.28
CA GLY A 375 -21.55 -6.61 -19.10
C GLY A 375 -21.91 -5.17 -19.41
N ARG A 376 -23.00 -4.69 -18.80
CA ARG A 376 -23.55 -3.34 -18.91
C ARG A 376 -22.49 -2.27 -18.66
N TYR A 377 -21.70 -2.46 -17.61
CA TYR A 377 -20.68 -1.55 -17.09
C TYR A 377 -19.25 -1.94 -17.49
N GLY A 378 -19.08 -2.85 -18.45
CA GLY A 378 -17.77 -3.30 -18.91
C GLY A 378 -17.30 -4.51 -18.11
N PHE A 379 -16.07 -4.51 -17.61
CA PHE A 379 -15.57 -5.61 -16.80
C PHE A 379 -16.29 -5.71 -15.45
N SER A 380 -16.71 -6.92 -15.06
CA SER A 380 -17.16 -7.21 -13.70
C SER A 380 -15.99 -7.13 -12.71
N ASP A 381 -16.32 -7.04 -11.42
CA ASP A 381 -15.37 -6.85 -10.32
C ASP A 381 -14.16 -7.81 -10.35
N CYS A 382 -14.42 -9.12 -10.33
CA CYS A 382 -13.36 -10.14 -10.30
C CYS A 382 -13.81 -11.49 -10.90
N TYR A 383 -12.86 -12.40 -11.07
CA TYR A 383 -13.11 -13.79 -11.47
C TYR A 383 -12.10 -14.77 -10.90
N ASN A 384 -12.53 -16.02 -10.70
CA ASN A 384 -11.69 -17.14 -10.28
C ASN A 384 -12.03 -18.37 -11.15
N VAL A 385 -11.18 -18.64 -12.15
CA VAL A 385 -11.39 -19.73 -13.12
C VAL A 385 -11.34 -21.10 -12.44
N THR A 386 -10.48 -21.29 -11.44
CA THR A 386 -10.34 -22.55 -10.69
C THR A 386 -11.63 -22.93 -9.97
N ARG A 387 -12.33 -21.95 -9.39
CA ARG A 387 -13.58 -22.13 -8.64
C ARG A 387 -14.85 -21.90 -9.47
N ASN A 388 -14.71 -21.64 -10.77
CA ASN A 388 -15.80 -21.28 -11.68
C ASN A 388 -16.65 -20.08 -11.19
N TYR A 389 -16.01 -19.12 -10.50
CA TYR A 389 -16.64 -17.91 -10.01
C TYR A 389 -16.34 -16.74 -10.97
N TYR A 390 -17.36 -15.96 -11.30
CA TYR A 390 -17.28 -14.76 -12.10
C TYR A 390 -18.27 -13.77 -11.49
N SER A 391 -17.79 -12.59 -11.06
CA SER A 391 -18.67 -11.62 -10.43
C SER A 391 -19.74 -11.14 -11.41
N SER A 392 -20.99 -11.06 -10.96
CA SER A 392 -22.08 -10.39 -11.69
C SER A 392 -22.23 -8.92 -11.29
N LYS A 393 -21.37 -8.41 -10.40
CA LYS A 393 -21.36 -7.03 -9.92
C LYS A 393 -20.25 -6.20 -10.57
N ALA A 394 -20.46 -4.89 -10.60
CA ALA A 394 -19.41 -3.88 -10.75
C ALA A 394 -19.48 -2.96 -9.53
N PHE A 395 -18.34 -2.60 -8.95
CA PHE A 395 -18.24 -1.72 -7.77
C PHE A 395 -17.75 -0.34 -8.17
N ALA A 396 -18.32 0.73 -7.61
CA ALA A 396 -17.97 2.11 -7.92
C ALA A 396 -16.47 2.39 -7.72
N ILE A 397 -15.89 1.86 -6.64
CA ILE A 397 -14.48 2.02 -6.28
C ILE A 397 -13.52 1.27 -7.21
N ASN A 398 -13.99 0.25 -7.94
CA ASN A 398 -13.20 -0.49 -8.92
C ASN A 398 -13.44 0.02 -10.36
N GLN A 399 -14.64 0.52 -10.67
CA GLN A 399 -14.99 1.18 -11.93
C GLN A 399 -14.32 2.55 -12.10
N GLY A 400 -14.29 3.36 -11.03
CA GLY A 400 -13.77 4.72 -11.04
C GLY A 400 -12.31 4.81 -11.49
N PRO A 401 -11.39 4.05 -10.86
CA PRO A 401 -10.00 3.95 -11.28
C PRO A 401 -9.84 3.46 -12.72
N MET A 402 -10.64 2.49 -13.19
CA MET A 402 -10.54 2.04 -14.59
C MET A 402 -10.84 3.17 -15.57
N VAL A 403 -11.91 3.94 -15.33
CA VAL A 403 -12.26 5.09 -16.19
C VAL A 403 -11.17 6.16 -16.13
N ILE A 404 -10.74 6.55 -14.92
CA ILE A 404 -9.81 7.66 -14.73
C ILE A 404 -8.39 7.32 -15.21
N MET A 405 -7.90 6.11 -14.92
CA MET A 405 -6.53 5.71 -15.26
C MET A 405 -6.38 5.38 -16.74
N VAL A 406 -7.41 4.83 -17.41
CA VAL A 406 -7.39 4.71 -18.88
C VAL A 406 -7.39 6.09 -19.53
N GLU A 407 -8.18 7.06 -19.03
CA GLU A 407 -8.15 8.43 -19.57
C GLU A 407 -6.80 9.12 -19.33
N ASN A 408 -6.22 8.97 -18.13
CA ASN A 408 -4.90 9.50 -17.81
C ASN A 408 -3.78 8.89 -18.66
N TYR A 409 -3.89 7.61 -19.02
CA TYR A 409 -3.00 6.99 -20.01
C TYR A 409 -3.18 7.58 -21.41
N ARG A 410 -4.44 7.75 -21.87
CA ARG A 410 -4.75 8.18 -23.24
C ARG A 410 -4.49 9.65 -23.53
N THR A 411 -4.80 10.53 -22.57
CA THR A 411 -4.71 12.00 -22.76
C THR A 411 -4.08 12.74 -21.57
N GLY A 412 -4.06 12.12 -20.38
CA GLY A 412 -3.68 12.79 -19.14
C GLY A 412 -4.73 13.76 -18.62
N LEU A 413 -6.00 13.69 -19.06
CA LEU A 413 -7.03 14.71 -18.77
C LEU A 413 -7.11 15.08 -17.29
N VAL A 414 -7.27 14.11 -16.39
CA VAL A 414 -7.49 14.38 -14.96
C VAL A 414 -6.24 15.01 -14.34
N TRP A 415 -5.06 14.48 -14.67
CA TRP A 415 -3.78 15.10 -14.30
C TRP A 415 -3.61 16.53 -14.83
N ASN A 416 -3.93 16.78 -16.10
CA ASN A 416 -3.80 18.08 -16.73
C ASN A 416 -4.74 19.13 -16.12
N VAL A 417 -5.93 18.72 -15.67
CA VAL A 417 -6.87 19.55 -14.93
C VAL A 417 -6.36 19.79 -13.50
N MET A 418 -6.02 18.74 -12.77
CA MET A 418 -5.62 18.83 -11.36
C MET A 418 -4.31 19.60 -11.16
N ASN A 419 -3.33 19.45 -12.07
CA ASN A 419 -2.06 20.20 -12.04
C ASN A 419 -2.22 21.73 -12.22
N GLN A 420 -3.38 22.21 -12.67
CA GLN A 420 -3.64 23.66 -12.75
C GLN A 420 -3.97 24.27 -11.37
N LEU A 421 -4.53 23.48 -10.46
CA LEU A 421 -5.02 23.95 -9.16
C LEU A 421 -3.86 24.38 -8.24
N PRO A 422 -3.90 25.61 -7.68
CA PRO A 422 -2.97 26.02 -6.63
C PRO A 422 -2.96 25.07 -5.42
N TYR A 423 -4.10 24.44 -5.14
CA TYR A 423 -4.28 23.42 -4.10
C TYR A 423 -3.30 22.24 -4.29
N VAL A 424 -3.24 21.66 -5.49
CA VAL A 424 -2.38 20.51 -5.81
C VAL A 424 -0.91 20.92 -5.79
N LYS A 425 -0.57 22.13 -6.29
CA LYS A 425 0.80 22.66 -6.25
C LYS A 425 1.31 22.80 -4.81
N ARG A 426 0.52 23.45 -3.93
CA ARG A 426 0.82 23.57 -2.51
C ARG A 426 0.99 22.22 -1.81
N ALA A 427 0.19 21.22 -2.17
CA ALA A 427 0.30 19.88 -1.60
C ALA A 427 1.69 19.28 -1.86
N PHE A 428 2.13 19.28 -3.12
CA PHE A 428 3.47 18.82 -3.52
C PHE A 428 4.59 19.65 -2.88
N GLU A 429 4.48 20.98 -2.90
CA GLU A 429 5.46 21.89 -2.29
C GLU A 429 5.62 21.63 -0.78
N ARG A 430 4.51 21.54 -0.04
CA ARG A 430 4.51 21.32 1.42
C ARG A 430 5.01 19.93 1.81
N ALA A 431 4.67 18.90 1.05
CA ALA A 431 5.20 17.54 1.24
C ALA A 431 6.69 17.42 0.84
N GLY A 432 7.29 18.45 0.21
CA GLY A 432 8.70 18.47 -0.17
C GLY A 432 9.02 17.75 -1.48
N PHE A 433 8.01 17.57 -2.35
CA PHE A 433 8.22 17.02 -3.69
C PHE A 433 8.99 17.99 -4.57
N ARG A 434 9.85 17.42 -5.42
CA ARG A 434 10.68 18.10 -6.40
C ARG A 434 10.69 17.32 -7.71
N GLU A 435 11.05 18.00 -8.79
CA GLU A 435 11.17 17.38 -10.11
C GLU A 435 12.29 16.32 -10.16
N GLY A 436 12.17 15.41 -11.12
CA GLY A 436 13.13 14.32 -11.36
C GLY A 436 12.69 12.99 -10.76
N THR A 437 13.39 11.94 -11.18
CA THR A 437 13.20 10.57 -10.69
C THR A 437 14.28 10.22 -9.65
N ILE A 438 14.00 9.27 -8.77
CA ILE A 438 14.98 8.73 -7.80
C ILE A 438 14.83 7.21 -7.72
N LYS A 439 15.93 6.49 -7.51
CA LYS A 439 15.85 5.06 -7.19
C LYS A 439 15.38 4.88 -5.77
N LEU A 440 14.39 4.01 -5.57
CA LEU A 440 13.92 3.61 -4.24
C LEU A 440 15.10 3.11 -3.39
N PRO A 441 15.29 3.61 -2.16
CA PRO A 441 16.35 3.15 -1.27
C PRO A 441 16.31 1.65 -1.03
N TRP A 442 17.49 1.03 -0.98
CA TRP A 442 17.64 -0.41 -0.72
C TRP A 442 18.70 -0.59 0.38
N PRO A 443 18.32 -0.48 1.66
CA PRO A 443 19.28 -0.52 2.77
C PRO A 443 19.97 -1.89 2.86
N GLU A 444 21.23 -1.96 3.25
CA GLU A 444 21.85 -3.27 3.52
C GLU A 444 21.27 -3.89 4.81
N ALA A 445 21.20 -5.22 4.88
CA ALA A 445 20.86 -5.90 6.12
C ALA A 445 21.83 -5.52 7.25
N PRO A 446 21.33 -5.06 8.42
CA PRO A 446 22.17 -4.59 9.50
C PRO A 446 23.00 -5.73 10.09
N VAL A 447 24.20 -5.40 10.58
CA VAL A 447 25.10 -6.36 11.24
C VAL A 447 25.00 -6.20 12.75
N ILE A 448 24.62 -7.28 13.44
CA ILE A 448 24.55 -7.39 14.90
C ILE A 448 25.79 -8.14 15.38
N GLU A 449 26.34 -7.78 16.53
CA GLU A 449 27.49 -8.47 17.12
C GLU A 449 27.04 -9.34 18.29
N ALA A 450 27.23 -10.66 18.19
CA ALA A 450 27.20 -11.56 19.33
C ALA A 450 28.60 -11.67 19.92
N ILE A 451 28.74 -11.50 21.23
CA ILE A 451 30.04 -11.53 21.91
C ILE A 451 30.43 -12.94 22.39
N HIS A 452 31.71 -13.32 22.27
CA HIS A 452 32.20 -14.56 22.87
C HIS A 452 32.14 -14.53 24.41
N LEU A 453 31.73 -15.65 24.99
CA LEU A 453 31.76 -15.97 26.42
C LEU A 453 32.76 -17.11 26.69
N GLU A 454 33.64 -16.91 27.68
CA GLU A 454 34.62 -17.93 28.11
C GLU A 454 34.00 -19.05 28.96
N GLN A 455 32.79 -18.81 29.49
CA GLN A 455 32.03 -19.74 30.32
C GLN A 455 30.57 -19.74 29.84
N ALA A 456 29.89 -20.88 30.01
CA ALA A 456 28.48 -20.99 29.69
C ALA A 456 27.64 -20.14 30.67
N MET A 457 26.74 -19.34 30.11
CA MET A 457 25.80 -18.46 30.82
C MET A 457 24.81 -19.24 31.68
N ASN A 458 24.41 -18.67 32.82
CA ASN A 458 23.41 -19.26 33.70
C ASN A 458 22.01 -18.78 33.29
N ILE A 459 21.27 -19.59 32.53
CA ILE A 459 19.94 -19.22 32.04
C ILE A 459 18.95 -19.17 33.20
N ASP A 460 18.73 -17.96 33.74
CA ASP A 460 17.86 -17.67 34.87
C ASP A 460 16.86 -16.52 34.63
N GLY A 461 16.94 -15.85 33.47
CA GLY A 461 16.01 -14.78 33.09
C GLY A 461 16.46 -13.38 33.55
N SER A 462 17.73 -13.23 33.89
CA SER A 462 18.37 -11.98 34.33
C SER A 462 19.43 -11.53 33.32
N ASP A 463 19.74 -10.23 33.26
CA ASP A 463 20.93 -9.74 32.53
C ASP A 463 22.16 -9.53 33.42
N ALA A 464 22.13 -10.05 34.66
CA ALA A 464 23.15 -9.80 35.67
C ALA A 464 24.55 -10.37 35.33
N ASP A 465 24.62 -11.49 34.59
CA ASP A 465 25.88 -12.09 34.12
C ASP A 465 26.24 -11.68 32.67
N TRP A 466 25.38 -10.88 32.01
CA TRP A 466 25.61 -10.40 30.64
C TRP A 466 26.75 -9.37 30.61
N PRO A 467 27.81 -9.59 29.78
CA PRO A 467 28.92 -8.65 29.74
C PRO A 467 28.49 -7.28 29.23
N LYS A 468 28.93 -6.21 29.90
CA LYS A 468 28.63 -4.79 29.55
C LYS A 468 29.00 -4.36 28.12
N LYS A 469 29.79 -5.18 27.40
CA LYS A 469 30.14 -4.99 25.98
C LYS A 469 29.10 -5.55 25.00
N ALA A 470 28.12 -6.34 25.47
CA ALA A 470 26.99 -6.79 24.69
C ALA A 470 26.12 -5.59 24.35
N LYS A 471 26.00 -5.28 23.06
CA LYS A 471 25.11 -4.21 22.58
C LYS A 471 23.69 -4.76 22.54
N ALA A 472 22.74 -4.04 23.11
CA ALA A 472 21.34 -4.23 22.83
C ALA A 472 21.02 -3.69 21.43
N ILE A 473 20.15 -4.38 20.70
CA ILE A 473 19.41 -3.83 19.56
C ILE A 473 17.97 -3.57 20.01
N LYS A 474 17.39 -2.45 19.57
CA LYS A 474 16.00 -2.10 19.88
C LYS A 474 15.11 -2.46 18.69
N ILE A 475 14.01 -3.12 18.97
CA ILE A 475 12.84 -3.21 18.09
C ILE A 475 11.89 -2.09 18.51
N SER A 476 11.47 -1.25 17.56
CA SER A 476 10.48 -0.20 17.76
C SER A 476 9.39 -0.30 16.70
N VAL A 477 8.22 0.27 17.02
CA VAL A 477 6.97 0.48 16.24
C VAL A 477 7.06 0.72 14.72
N GLN A 478 8.25 0.98 14.19
CA GLN A 478 8.49 1.33 12.80
C GLN A 478 8.67 0.12 11.88
N GLN A 479 8.65 -1.10 12.41
CA GLN A 479 9.08 -2.32 11.72
C GLN A 479 8.00 -3.41 11.66
N SER A 480 6.73 -3.06 11.93
CA SER A 480 5.61 -3.99 11.91
C SER A 480 5.53 -4.82 10.63
N SER A 481 5.49 -6.14 10.78
CA SER A 481 5.29 -7.09 9.68
C SER A 481 3.86 -7.61 9.58
N SER A 482 3.05 -7.43 10.64
CA SER A 482 1.61 -7.66 10.64
C SER A 482 0.95 -6.91 11.79
N GLY A 483 -0.29 -6.46 11.58
CA GLY A 483 -1.07 -5.84 12.65
C GLY A 483 -0.83 -4.34 12.80
N SER A 484 -0.92 -3.83 14.02
CA SER A 484 -0.64 -2.42 14.32
C SER A 484 -0.17 -2.27 15.75
N VAL A 485 0.96 -1.57 15.93
CA VAL A 485 1.49 -1.14 17.22
C VAL A 485 1.60 0.39 17.18
N PHE A 486 1.10 1.10 18.20
CA PHE A 486 0.84 2.54 18.17
C PHE A 486 1.97 3.41 18.71
N ASP A 487 2.66 2.98 19.78
CA ASP A 487 3.87 3.65 20.30
C ASP A 487 4.79 2.68 21.09
N GLU A 488 5.88 3.17 21.67
CA GLU A 488 6.86 2.32 22.39
C GLU A 488 6.37 1.79 23.75
N LYS A 489 5.23 2.28 24.27
CA LYS A 489 4.58 1.74 25.47
C LYS A 489 3.64 0.59 25.13
N ASP A 490 2.98 0.71 23.98
CA ASP A 490 2.13 -0.29 23.34
C ASP A 490 2.96 -1.56 23.08
N LEU A 491 4.06 -1.44 22.33
CA LEU A 491 5.08 -2.49 22.26
C LEU A 491 6.48 -1.94 21.95
N SER A 492 7.46 -2.37 22.72
CA SER A 492 8.88 -2.27 22.32
C SER A 492 9.72 -3.37 22.97
N ALA A 493 10.86 -3.69 22.37
CA ALA A 493 11.75 -4.73 22.90
C ALA A 493 13.22 -4.40 22.67
N GLU A 494 14.09 -4.83 23.59
CA GLU A 494 15.54 -4.82 23.41
C GLU A 494 16.12 -6.24 23.48
N PHE A 495 16.96 -6.59 22.50
CA PHE A 495 17.62 -7.90 22.41
C PHE A 495 19.14 -7.77 22.48
N LYS A 496 19.78 -8.61 23.29
CA LYS A 496 21.23 -8.82 23.35
C LYS A 496 21.58 -10.21 22.86
N PHE A 497 22.76 -10.39 22.25
CA PHE A 497 23.26 -11.69 21.81
C PHE A 497 24.68 -11.97 22.29
N ALA A 498 24.95 -13.24 22.62
CA ALA A 498 26.27 -13.74 23.01
C ALA A 498 26.46 -15.18 22.51
N TRP A 499 27.66 -15.75 22.59
CA TRP A 499 27.92 -17.11 22.12
C TRP A 499 29.06 -17.80 22.86
N ASP A 500 28.97 -19.12 23.00
CA ASP A 500 30.09 -20.00 23.31
C ASP A 500 30.22 -21.10 22.23
N GLN A 501 31.15 -22.05 22.42
CA GLN A 501 31.36 -23.15 21.47
C GLN A 501 30.12 -24.06 21.25
N LYS A 502 29.15 -24.04 22.16
CA LYS A 502 27.99 -24.97 22.18
C LYS A 502 26.67 -24.28 21.86
N ASN A 503 26.51 -23.01 22.25
CA ASN A 503 25.25 -22.28 22.22
C ASN A 503 25.37 -20.87 21.65
N LEU A 504 24.31 -20.44 20.97
CA LEU A 504 23.92 -19.06 20.79
C LEU A 504 23.08 -18.64 22.00
N TYR A 505 23.40 -17.52 22.63
CA TYR A 505 22.67 -16.94 23.75
C TYR A 505 21.92 -15.69 23.31
N PHE A 506 20.74 -15.49 23.87
CA PHE A 506 19.96 -14.26 23.72
C PHE A 506 19.34 -13.84 25.06
N TYR A 507 19.19 -12.53 25.24
CA TYR A 507 18.38 -11.93 26.29
C TYR A 507 17.48 -10.89 25.66
N ALA A 508 16.19 -10.94 25.98
CA ALA A 508 15.19 -9.98 25.57
C ALA A 508 14.57 -9.33 26.80
N ILE A 509 14.34 -8.02 26.74
CA ILE A 509 13.41 -7.31 27.62
C ILE A 509 12.32 -6.69 26.75
N VAL A 510 11.07 -6.88 27.15
CA VAL A 510 9.86 -6.40 26.45
C VAL A 510 9.12 -5.42 27.33
N GLN A 511 8.62 -4.35 26.72
CA GLN A 511 7.68 -3.39 27.27
C GLN A 511 6.40 -3.50 26.44
N ASP A 512 5.28 -3.67 27.12
CA ASP A 512 3.99 -4.08 26.58
C ASP A 512 2.89 -3.50 27.48
N ASP A 513 1.81 -2.94 26.93
CA ASP A 513 0.77 -2.31 27.76
C ASP A 513 -0.25 -3.31 28.34
N SER A 514 -0.34 -4.54 27.81
CA SER A 514 -1.23 -5.57 28.32
C SER A 514 -0.75 -7.01 28.08
N MET A 515 0.00 -7.57 29.03
CA MET A 515 0.50 -8.95 28.93
C MET A 515 -0.62 -10.03 28.99
N VAL A 516 -0.86 -10.66 27.85
CA VAL A 516 -1.82 -11.73 27.52
C VAL A 516 -1.13 -13.09 27.39
N LEU A 517 -1.36 -13.98 28.36
CA LEU A 517 -0.76 -15.34 28.41
C LEU A 517 -1.82 -16.48 28.43
N LYS A 518 -2.88 -16.36 27.63
CA LYS A 518 -4.11 -17.15 27.66
C LYS A 518 -4.01 -18.56 27.03
N GLN A 519 -3.05 -18.84 26.14
CA GLN A 519 -3.04 -20.10 25.39
C GLN A 519 -2.59 -21.31 26.22
N LYS A 520 -3.32 -22.43 26.04
CA LYS A 520 -3.07 -23.72 26.71
C LYS A 520 -2.35 -24.76 25.83
N LYS A 521 -2.04 -24.40 24.58
CA LYS A 521 -1.45 -25.28 23.56
C LYS A 521 -0.15 -24.67 23.07
N ASN A 522 0.97 -25.39 23.24
CA ASN A 522 2.30 -24.87 22.92
C ASN A 522 2.45 -24.48 21.44
N GLU A 523 1.70 -25.10 20.52
CA GLU A 523 1.71 -24.75 19.09
C GLU A 523 0.95 -23.45 18.77
N MET A 524 0.17 -22.93 19.72
CA MET A 524 -0.67 -21.74 19.59
C MET A 524 -0.12 -20.51 20.33
N ILE A 525 1.07 -20.57 20.93
CA ILE A 525 1.66 -19.45 21.71
C ILE A 525 1.81 -18.13 20.94
N TRP A 526 1.63 -18.13 19.62
CA TRP A 526 1.56 -16.94 18.77
C TRP A 526 0.28 -16.10 18.93
N LYS A 527 -0.64 -16.52 19.81
CA LYS A 527 -1.87 -15.80 20.17
C LYS A 527 -1.84 -15.30 21.62
N ASP A 528 -0.64 -14.96 22.06
CA ASP A 528 -0.23 -14.45 23.37
C ASP A 528 1.06 -13.65 23.14
N ASP A 529 1.43 -12.79 24.09
CA ASP A 529 2.66 -12.00 23.96
C ASP A 529 3.88 -12.88 24.15
N MET A 530 4.75 -12.79 23.16
CA MET A 530 5.93 -13.63 23.05
C MET A 530 7.00 -12.94 22.21
N ILE A 531 8.22 -13.42 22.35
CA ILE A 531 9.29 -13.12 21.39
C ILE A 531 9.45 -14.26 20.39
N GLU A 532 9.86 -13.92 19.18
CA GLU A 532 10.36 -14.89 18.20
C GLU A 532 11.83 -14.64 17.86
N LEU A 533 12.51 -15.70 17.45
CA LEU A 533 13.78 -15.63 16.74
C LEU A 533 13.62 -16.34 15.39
N PHE A 534 13.64 -15.55 14.32
CA PHE A 534 13.84 -16.03 12.96
C PHE A 534 15.33 -16.25 12.72
N ILE A 535 15.71 -17.43 12.22
CA ILE A 535 17.12 -17.77 11.95
C ILE A 535 17.25 -18.40 10.57
N ASP A 536 18.08 -17.80 9.72
CA ASP A 536 18.63 -18.36 8.49
C ASP A 536 20.09 -18.75 8.77
N PRO A 537 20.40 -20.03 9.02
CA PRO A 537 21.77 -20.44 9.35
C PRO A 537 22.75 -20.26 8.18
N ASP A 538 22.27 -20.25 6.94
CA ASP A 538 23.07 -20.37 5.72
C ASP A 538 23.27 -19.04 4.97
N LEU A 539 22.59 -17.96 5.40
CA LEU A 539 22.61 -16.62 4.76
C LEU A 539 22.22 -16.68 3.27
N ASN A 540 21.22 -17.52 2.95
CA ASN A 540 20.65 -17.64 1.60
C ASN A 540 19.24 -17.02 1.46
N GLY A 541 18.76 -16.38 2.53
CA GLY A 541 17.43 -15.78 2.65
C GLY A 541 16.45 -16.79 3.24
N LEU A 542 15.87 -16.47 4.39
CA LEU A 542 14.90 -17.31 5.08
C LEU A 542 13.73 -17.65 4.16
N ILE A 543 13.43 -18.93 4.00
CA ILE A 543 12.27 -19.41 3.25
C ILE A 543 11.19 -19.84 4.23
N TRP A 544 9.99 -19.26 4.12
CA TRP A 544 8.88 -19.52 5.03
C TRP A 544 8.51 -21.01 5.07
N GLY A 545 8.52 -21.61 6.26
CA GLY A 545 8.23 -23.04 6.47
C GLY A 545 9.36 -24.01 6.07
N SER A 546 10.52 -23.51 5.62
CA SER A 546 11.69 -24.33 5.27
C SER A 546 12.26 -25.05 6.48
N LYS A 547 12.54 -26.36 6.34
CA LYS A 547 13.20 -27.16 7.40
C LYS A 547 14.69 -26.86 7.58
N LYS A 548 15.28 -26.00 6.73
CA LYS A 548 16.65 -25.50 6.90
C LYS A 548 16.69 -24.28 7.83
N ASP A 549 15.60 -23.52 7.83
CA ASP A 549 15.44 -22.27 8.55
C ASP A 549 14.64 -22.48 9.84
N PHE A 550 14.54 -21.44 10.65
CA PHE A 550 13.90 -21.50 11.96
C PHE A 550 12.99 -20.30 12.20
N GLN A 551 11.86 -20.60 12.82
CA GLN A 551 11.00 -19.68 13.54
C GLN A 551 10.85 -20.31 14.93
N LEU A 552 11.44 -19.68 15.95
CA LEU A 552 11.44 -20.16 17.33
C LEU A 552 10.69 -19.16 18.22
N GLY A 553 9.64 -19.60 18.89
CA GLY A 553 8.83 -18.77 19.79
C GLY A 553 9.14 -19.08 21.25
N PHE A 554 9.14 -18.03 22.08
CA PHE A 554 9.41 -18.07 23.51
C PHE A 554 8.40 -17.20 24.25
N ARG A 555 7.52 -17.83 25.04
CA ARG A 555 6.42 -17.18 25.78
C ARG A 555 6.54 -17.51 27.26
N LEU A 556 6.33 -16.54 28.17
CA LEU A 556 6.28 -16.82 29.62
C LEU A 556 5.23 -17.89 29.97
N ALA A 557 5.41 -18.60 31.09
CA ALA A 557 4.37 -19.46 31.67
C ALA A 557 3.53 -18.67 32.68
N LEU A 558 2.23 -18.98 32.79
CA LEU A 558 1.27 -18.22 33.61
C LEU A 558 1.63 -18.09 35.10
N ASP A 559 2.29 -19.11 35.67
CA ASP A 559 2.50 -19.23 37.11
C ASP A 559 3.97 -19.55 37.48
N SER A 560 4.95 -19.23 36.62
CA SER A 560 6.37 -19.52 36.89
C SER A 560 7.35 -18.85 35.93
N ASP A 561 8.61 -18.69 36.37
CA ASP A 561 9.79 -18.27 35.58
C ASP A 561 10.15 -19.20 34.38
N ASN A 562 9.30 -20.18 34.05
CA ASN A 562 9.49 -21.07 32.92
C ASN A 562 9.00 -20.42 31.63
N VAL A 563 9.65 -20.79 30.52
CA VAL A 563 9.28 -20.31 29.19
C VAL A 563 8.77 -21.49 28.37
N ILE A 564 7.59 -21.33 27.78
CA ILE A 564 7.07 -22.27 26.77
C ILE A 564 7.80 -21.98 25.46
N THR A 565 8.43 -23.01 24.89
CA THR A 565 9.17 -22.90 23.63
C THR A 565 8.50 -23.68 22.50
N TRP A 566 8.53 -23.14 21.29
CA TRP A 566 8.04 -23.84 20.10
C TRP A 566 8.88 -23.55 18.86
N SER A 567 8.91 -24.49 17.91
CA SER A 567 9.61 -24.36 16.63
C SER A 567 8.67 -24.75 15.49
N TRP A 568 8.18 -23.77 14.72
CA TRP A 568 7.16 -23.99 13.68
C TRP A 568 7.72 -24.61 12.38
N PHE A 569 8.99 -24.36 12.06
CA PHE A 569 9.60 -24.78 10.79
C PHE A 569 10.21 -26.19 10.85
N LYS A 570 11.36 -26.35 11.52
CA LYS A 570 12.19 -27.56 11.42
C LYS A 570 11.62 -28.79 12.13
N SER A 571 10.91 -28.61 13.25
CA SER A 571 10.43 -29.72 14.09
C SER A 571 8.92 -29.78 14.35
N LYS A 572 8.19 -28.66 14.22
CA LYS A 572 6.77 -28.54 14.66
C LYS A 572 6.57 -29.08 16.07
N GLY A 573 7.39 -28.58 17.00
CA GLY A 573 7.49 -29.11 18.34
C GLY A 573 8.34 -28.24 19.26
N ASP A 574 8.31 -28.57 20.54
CA ASP A 574 8.96 -27.88 21.66
C ASP A 574 10.46 -28.27 21.76
N PRO A 575 11.41 -27.37 21.43
CA PRO A 575 12.85 -27.65 21.47
C PRO A 575 13.43 -27.80 22.89
N SER A 576 12.69 -27.45 23.96
CA SER A 576 13.14 -27.67 25.33
C SER A 576 13.18 -29.14 25.72
N LYS A 577 12.28 -29.96 25.17
CA LYS A 577 12.10 -31.38 25.55
C LYS A 577 13.29 -32.28 25.22
N ASN A 578 14.16 -31.86 24.30
CA ASN A 578 15.43 -32.51 23.99
C ASN A 578 16.65 -31.59 24.28
N GLY A 579 16.41 -30.47 24.97
CA GLY A 579 17.39 -29.45 25.30
C GLY A 579 18.06 -28.82 24.08
N SER A 580 17.38 -28.73 22.93
CA SER A 580 17.91 -28.04 21.73
C SER A 580 17.90 -26.52 21.89
N ALA A 581 16.90 -26.01 22.61
CA ALA A 581 16.89 -24.68 23.19
C ALA A 581 16.49 -24.80 24.67
N VAL A 582 16.93 -23.87 25.52
CA VAL A 582 16.46 -23.70 26.90
C VAL A 582 16.22 -22.21 27.12
N ALA A 583 15.19 -21.86 27.90
CA ALA A 583 14.88 -20.49 28.22
C ALA A 583 14.27 -20.37 29.61
N LYS A 584 14.53 -19.22 30.23
CA LYS A 584 13.93 -18.75 31.48
C LYS A 584 13.46 -17.33 31.28
N GLY A 585 12.45 -16.92 32.03
CA GLY A 585 11.89 -15.59 31.90
C GLY A 585 11.36 -15.10 33.22
N LYS A 586 11.11 -13.80 33.30
CA LYS A 586 10.81 -13.12 34.54
C LYS A 586 9.90 -11.93 34.28
N GLU A 587 8.79 -11.86 35.00
CA GLU A 587 7.98 -10.65 35.06
C GLU A 587 8.76 -9.56 35.83
N LEU A 588 8.88 -8.38 35.24
CA LEU A 588 9.58 -7.22 35.81
C LEU A 588 8.59 -6.18 36.35
N SER A 589 7.43 -6.05 35.70
CA SER A 589 6.25 -5.30 36.12
C SER A 589 5.01 -5.85 35.42
N GLU A 590 3.82 -5.34 35.77
CA GLU A 590 2.54 -5.64 35.09
C GLU A 590 2.56 -5.35 33.57
N THR A 591 3.58 -4.63 33.09
CA THR A 591 3.76 -4.15 31.70
C THR A 591 5.15 -4.45 31.14
N SER A 592 5.95 -5.33 31.77
CA SER A 592 7.28 -5.66 31.27
C SER A 592 7.77 -7.02 31.73
N TYR A 593 8.41 -7.75 30.82
CA TYR A 593 9.02 -9.04 31.10
C TYR A 593 10.38 -9.20 30.42
N ALA A 594 11.20 -10.08 30.98
CA ALA A 594 12.45 -10.55 30.38
C ALA A 594 12.35 -12.03 29.98
N ILE A 595 13.04 -12.39 28.90
CA ILE A 595 13.30 -13.79 28.52
C ILE A 595 14.78 -13.93 28.15
N GLU A 596 15.45 -14.87 28.80
CA GLU A 596 16.81 -15.28 28.51
C GLU A 596 16.80 -16.71 27.96
N GLY A 597 17.65 -17.01 26.97
CA GLY A 597 17.75 -18.36 26.45
C GLY A 597 19.04 -18.71 25.74
N ALA A 598 19.24 -20.01 25.57
CA ALA A 598 20.36 -20.62 24.88
C ALA A 598 19.87 -21.61 23.83
N ILE A 599 20.36 -21.49 22.60
CA ILE A 599 20.04 -22.35 21.45
C ILE A 599 21.32 -23.09 21.04
N LYS A 600 21.29 -24.43 21.00
CA LYS A 600 22.47 -25.22 20.63
C LYS A 600 22.84 -25.01 19.16
N TRP A 601 24.11 -24.73 18.88
CA TRP A 601 24.63 -24.62 17.51
C TRP A 601 24.31 -25.86 16.66
N LYS A 602 24.37 -27.06 17.26
CA LYS A 602 24.02 -28.33 16.63
C LYS A 602 22.56 -28.40 16.17
N PHE A 603 21.61 -27.78 16.88
CA PHE A 603 20.19 -27.76 16.50
C PHE A 603 19.99 -26.95 15.21
N ILE A 604 20.63 -25.77 15.14
CA ILE A 604 20.65 -24.91 13.96
C ILE A 604 21.67 -25.33 12.88
N GLY A 605 22.32 -26.49 13.04
CA GLY A 605 23.20 -27.08 12.02
C GLY A 605 24.54 -26.33 11.82
N LYS A 606 24.97 -25.56 12.82
CA LYS A 606 26.17 -24.70 12.76
C LYS A 606 27.15 -25.05 13.89
N GLN A 607 28.23 -24.28 13.99
CA GLN A 607 29.21 -24.31 15.06
C GLN A 607 29.48 -22.88 15.53
N GLY A 608 29.65 -22.69 16.84
CA GLY A 608 30.12 -21.43 17.40
C GLY A 608 31.61 -21.27 17.12
N LEU A 609 31.95 -20.49 16.10
CA LEU A 609 33.32 -20.15 15.73
C LEU A 609 33.40 -18.65 15.46
N ARG A 610 34.47 -18.02 15.94
CA ARG A 610 34.69 -16.58 15.78
C ARG A 610 34.78 -16.21 14.30
N GLY A 611 34.08 -15.16 13.90
CA GLY A 611 33.98 -14.71 12.52
C GLY A 611 32.86 -15.36 11.71
N ASN A 612 32.20 -16.42 12.20
CA ASN A 612 31.00 -16.94 11.58
C ASN A 612 29.88 -15.87 11.58
N MET A 613 29.00 -15.97 10.59
CA MET A 613 27.77 -15.19 10.53
C MET A 613 26.56 -16.09 10.25
N ILE A 614 25.41 -15.73 10.79
CA ILE A 614 24.10 -16.30 10.48
C ILE A 614 23.10 -15.16 10.24
N GLY A 615 22.00 -15.44 9.53
CA GLY A 615 20.86 -14.55 9.46
C GLY A 615 20.03 -14.67 10.74
N ILE A 616 19.65 -13.54 11.33
CA ILE A 616 18.73 -13.48 12.48
C ILE A 616 17.78 -12.29 12.33
N SER A 617 16.53 -12.46 12.74
CA SER A 617 15.67 -11.34 13.13
C SER A 617 14.94 -11.73 14.40
N PRO A 618 15.20 -11.07 15.55
CA PRO A 618 14.27 -11.12 16.64
C PRO A 618 12.98 -10.39 16.28
N SER A 619 11.91 -10.79 16.96
CA SER A 619 10.57 -10.24 16.82
C SER A 619 9.87 -10.22 18.17
N VAL A 620 8.86 -9.38 18.31
CA VAL A 620 7.97 -9.35 19.47
C VAL A 620 6.52 -9.26 18.99
N HIS A 621 5.63 -9.99 19.68
CA HIS A 621 4.19 -10.03 19.42
C HIS A 621 3.46 -9.26 20.50
N ASP A 622 2.46 -8.50 20.08
CA ASP A 622 1.36 -7.93 20.86
C ASP A 622 0.08 -8.70 20.48
N SER A 623 -0.62 -9.20 21.48
CA SER A 623 -1.87 -9.96 21.40
C SER A 623 -2.95 -9.36 22.31
N ASP A 624 -3.11 -8.04 22.27
CA ASP A 624 -4.02 -7.28 23.12
C ASP A 624 -5.49 -7.76 23.09
N SER A 625 -6.14 -7.62 24.23
CA SER A 625 -7.47 -8.13 24.54
C SER A 625 -8.62 -7.51 23.74
N ASP A 626 -8.43 -6.34 23.12
CA ASP A 626 -9.45 -5.64 22.33
C ASP A 626 -9.33 -5.82 20.80
N ARG A 627 -8.44 -6.73 20.36
CA ARG A 627 -8.15 -7.12 18.96
C ARG A 627 -7.21 -6.19 18.19
N THR A 628 -6.39 -5.40 18.89
CA THR A 628 -5.10 -5.04 18.33
C THR A 628 -4.19 -6.25 18.47
N GLU A 629 -3.88 -6.89 17.35
CA GLU A 629 -2.78 -7.84 17.24
C GLU A 629 -1.67 -7.08 16.51
N GLY A 630 -0.43 -7.19 16.98
CA GLY A 630 0.73 -6.46 16.48
C GLY A 630 1.97 -7.34 16.46
N LYS A 631 2.86 -7.11 15.49
CA LYS A 631 4.15 -7.81 15.45
C LYS A 631 5.23 -6.95 14.82
N GLU A 632 6.25 -6.63 15.60
CA GLU A 632 7.45 -5.91 15.13
C GLU A 632 8.62 -6.87 14.90
N ASP A 633 9.32 -6.73 13.77
CA ASP A 633 10.52 -7.50 13.42
C ASP A 633 11.76 -6.59 13.29
N PHE A 634 12.91 -6.95 13.88
CA PHE A 634 14.11 -6.11 13.82
C PHE A 634 14.63 -5.84 12.39
N PHE A 635 14.62 -6.85 11.51
CA PHE A 635 14.87 -6.65 10.08
C PHE A 635 14.33 -7.83 9.27
N PHE A 636 13.30 -7.58 8.48
CA PHE A 636 12.60 -8.60 7.72
C PHE A 636 12.18 -8.05 6.35
N ARG A 637 13.01 -8.24 5.32
CA ARG A 637 12.74 -7.72 3.96
C ARG A 637 12.37 -8.83 3.00
N ASN A 638 11.20 -8.74 2.34
CA ASN A 638 10.81 -9.69 1.30
C ASN A 638 11.72 -9.55 0.05
N GLU A 639 12.24 -10.66 -0.46
CA GLU A 639 13.14 -10.66 -1.62
C GLU A 639 12.92 -11.79 -2.63
N GLU A 640 12.93 -11.41 -3.91
CA GLU A 640 12.88 -12.23 -5.13
C GLU A 640 11.63 -13.11 -5.30
N LYS A 641 11.10 -13.71 -4.23
CA LYS A 641 10.04 -14.72 -4.22
C LYS A 641 9.08 -14.50 -3.05
N ALA A 642 7.86 -15.01 -3.20
CA ALA A 642 6.87 -15.00 -2.14
C ALA A 642 7.35 -15.87 -0.98
N GLY A 643 7.25 -15.37 0.26
CA GLY A 643 7.70 -16.09 1.44
C GLY A 643 9.22 -16.23 1.60
N ARG A 644 10.05 -15.49 0.84
CA ARG A 644 11.51 -15.42 1.04
C ARG A 644 11.92 -14.05 1.59
N PHE A 645 12.84 -14.04 2.56
CA PHE A 645 13.23 -12.83 3.29
C PHE A 645 14.74 -12.72 3.56
N GLU A 646 15.32 -11.52 3.39
CA GLU A 646 16.61 -11.18 3.99
C GLU A 646 16.42 -10.77 5.46
N LEU A 647 17.26 -11.32 6.34
CA LEU A 647 17.32 -11.03 7.78
C LEU A 647 18.58 -10.20 8.12
N ALA A 648 18.64 -9.61 9.32
CA ALA A 648 19.89 -9.04 9.83
C ALA A 648 21.00 -10.11 9.96
N ARG A 649 22.26 -9.69 9.97
CA ARG A 649 23.43 -10.60 10.01
C ARG A 649 24.03 -10.60 11.41
N LEU A 650 23.90 -11.70 12.14
CA LEU A 650 24.57 -11.88 13.44
C LEU A 650 26.00 -12.37 13.25
N ARG A 651 26.98 -11.56 13.62
CA ARG A 651 28.41 -11.88 13.57
C ARG A 651 28.91 -12.34 14.94
N LEU A 652 29.61 -13.47 14.97
CA LEU A 652 30.25 -14.01 16.17
C LEU A 652 31.61 -13.34 16.40
N THR A 653 31.70 -12.47 17.41
CA THR A 653 32.84 -11.57 17.69
C THR A 653 33.70 -11.98 18.88
#